data_AF-A0AAY4CY43-F1
#
_entry.id   AF-A0AAY4CY43-F1
#
_cell.length_a   1.000
_cell.length_b   1.000
_cell.length_c   1.000
_cell.angle_alpha   90.00
_cell.angle_beta   90.00
_cell.angle_gamma   90.00
#
_symmetry.space_group_name_H-M   'P 1'
#
loop_
_entity.id
_entity.type
_entity.pdbx_description
1 polymer ?
#
loop_
_entity_poly.entity_id
_entity_poly.type
_entity_poly.pdbx_seq_one_letter_code
_entity_poly.pdbx_strand_id
1 'polypeptide(L)'
;MLPVRHNSGSNLDLGLSTARGRGRCKNPLCNYVYKNRHKPQHCPNCGWELSRAASRKSKIPASVEGVASLENVLDPYTPLTAAQKDIQRQNTLLLLRRSLQIPESEAELQDALALIQQLNSTQVVVTSSGDETSAQLQTGWPCFYEPPAELCSLCQYPLFKGGHGSAAGQEDCWLLTESHLQTATIQLKICINPQCLALHSLVDLYPGLFNVGNKLLVSVDLFFKIRNHIRLGHDPTLAALSVLQNVQNQQECNVDMQELQELLCSGYWAFESLTVRDYNDMICGVCGIAPKVEIAQRNTNNALLLHNVKFTWPDFAASDEVHVDEFWLTMENEALEQAAFPSSPPITRFDASIIAPFIPPLMRNSTVINTERDKIQSDECTGDLSMLVRLIHEGRLSPENLFDDQTHDELMSVLQSCGVPVSPDSSKNELIHRVCSLYTHIQNGQATGSQPPHHMTAGKLSKLCPHQVVCGSKYMVRNETARDHVDLLLSSRFWPPVYITDAAQQVALCTDVLYPELGLQMWGRNQGCFSDPMGKAEYVSCEELQDQLYSVDLMAVETPQVHPVTKSPSRWIVSPAGSLSADRHPHHNMALCRELEAYTGLVEELHSNSDLEADGLTEEAPPSVNAVRRRALTFDSAAYYYLYNRLLDFLLSREVVSAQIAQVLSACQPGEVVIRDALYRLGVAQINTENEEDEEEVEETGVELKSDLKEELVLD
;
A
#
# COMPACT_ATOMS: atom_id res chain seq x y z
N MET A 1 -1.04 -24.83 28.69
CA MET A 1 -0.77 -25.43 27.37
C MET A 1 -1.96 -26.28 26.95
N LEU A 2 -2.75 -25.75 26.01
CA LEU A 2 -3.67 -26.50 25.16
C LEU A 2 -3.32 -26.08 23.72
N PRO A 3 -3.18 -27.00 22.76
CA PRO A 3 -2.84 -26.64 21.40
C PRO A 3 -4.07 -26.04 20.71
N VAL A 4 -3.99 -24.76 20.35
CA VAL A 4 -4.94 -24.14 19.42
C VAL A 4 -4.75 -24.85 18.07
N ARG A 5 -5.82 -25.48 17.59
CA ARG A 5 -5.84 -26.15 16.29
C ARG A 5 -5.59 -25.12 15.19
N HIS A 6 -4.59 -25.38 14.36
CA HIS A 6 -4.45 -24.74 13.07
C HIS A 6 -5.70 -25.02 12.22
N ASN A 7 -6.53 -24.01 12.00
CA ASN A 7 -7.50 -24.04 10.91
C ASN A 7 -6.70 -23.78 9.62
N SER A 8 -6.46 -24.84 8.87
CA SER A 8 -5.97 -24.74 7.49
C SER A 8 -7.07 -24.07 6.66
N GLY A 9 -6.86 -22.81 6.30
CA GLY A 9 -7.72 -22.10 5.36
C GLY A 9 -7.88 -22.91 4.08
N SER A 10 -9.13 -23.26 3.77
CA SER A 10 -9.55 -23.87 2.52
C SER A 10 -9.23 -22.94 1.36
N ASN A 11 -8.28 -23.33 0.53
CA ASN A 11 -8.14 -22.80 -0.83
C ASN A 11 -9.42 -23.14 -1.59
N LEU A 12 -10.18 -22.13 -2.00
CA LEU A 12 -11.21 -22.31 -3.02
C LEU A 12 -10.50 -22.61 -4.35
N ASP A 13 -10.65 -23.84 -4.81
CA ASP A 13 -10.10 -24.39 -6.05
C ASP A 13 -10.85 -23.80 -7.25
N LEU A 14 -10.40 -22.65 -7.77
CA LEU A 14 -10.82 -22.13 -9.07
C LEU A 14 -10.08 -22.91 -10.15
N GLY A 15 -10.72 -23.98 -10.65
CA GLY A 15 -10.17 -24.99 -11.55
C GLY A 15 -9.39 -24.47 -12.77
N LEU A 16 -8.10 -24.17 -12.57
CA LEU A 16 -7.13 -23.86 -13.61
C LEU A 16 -6.01 -24.91 -13.62
N SER A 17 -6.04 -25.75 -14.65
CA SER A 17 -4.97 -26.61 -15.20
C SER A 17 -4.11 -27.41 -14.21
N THR A 18 -4.46 -28.68 -14.02
CA THR A 18 -3.74 -29.61 -13.13
C THR A 18 -2.25 -29.74 -13.47
N ALA A 19 -1.39 -29.52 -12.47
CA ALA A 19 0.08 -29.64 -12.52
C ALA A 19 0.60 -31.09 -12.66
N ARG A 20 -0.07 -31.95 -13.44
CA ARG A 20 0.35 -33.35 -13.63
C ARG A 20 1.41 -33.45 -14.73
N GLY A 21 2.69 -33.59 -14.34
CA GLY A 21 3.79 -33.98 -15.26
C GLY A 21 5.10 -33.21 -15.14
N ARG A 22 5.17 -32.18 -14.29
CA ARG A 22 6.39 -31.39 -14.04
C ARG A 22 7.00 -31.74 -12.68
N GLY A 23 8.31 -31.89 -12.62
CA GLY A 23 9.10 -32.04 -11.40
C GLY A 23 9.92 -30.79 -11.16
N ARG A 24 10.12 -30.40 -9.90
CA ARG A 24 10.95 -29.24 -9.51
C ARG A 24 12.27 -29.66 -8.87
N CYS A 25 13.25 -28.77 -8.91
CA CYS A 25 14.46 -28.89 -8.12
C CYS A 25 14.08 -28.96 -6.63
N LYS A 26 14.79 -29.78 -5.85
CA LYS A 26 14.53 -29.94 -4.40
C LYS A 26 15.34 -28.97 -3.54
N ASN A 27 16.21 -28.16 -4.14
CA ASN A 27 16.90 -27.09 -3.45
C ASN A 27 15.90 -25.92 -3.23
N PRO A 28 15.61 -25.50 -1.97
CA PRO A 28 14.67 -24.43 -1.66
C PRO A 28 15.03 -23.06 -2.28
N LEU A 29 16.29 -22.86 -2.62
CA LEU A 29 16.81 -21.64 -3.26
C LEU A 29 16.81 -21.74 -4.80
N CYS A 30 16.23 -22.79 -5.40
CA CYS A 30 16.23 -23.01 -6.83
C CYS A 30 14.83 -23.31 -7.37
N ASN A 31 14.37 -22.50 -8.33
CA ASN A 31 13.05 -22.62 -8.95
C ASN A 31 13.04 -23.44 -10.25
N TYR A 32 14.11 -24.18 -10.57
CA TYR A 32 14.20 -24.94 -11.82
C TYR A 32 13.15 -26.06 -11.89
N VAL A 33 12.38 -26.10 -12.99
CA VAL A 33 11.33 -27.09 -13.25
C VAL A 33 11.65 -27.89 -14.51
N TYR A 34 11.56 -29.21 -14.44
CA TYR A 34 11.79 -30.13 -15.56
C TYR A 34 10.54 -30.98 -15.83
N LYS A 35 10.39 -31.49 -17.06
CA LYS A 35 9.35 -32.48 -17.36
C LYS A 35 9.79 -33.83 -16.78
N ASN A 36 8.92 -34.55 -16.07
CA ASN A 36 9.29 -35.81 -15.42
C ASN A 36 9.86 -36.88 -16.39
N ARG A 37 9.47 -36.83 -17.67
CA ARG A 37 10.00 -37.70 -18.75
C ARG A 37 11.43 -37.33 -19.21
N HIS A 38 11.90 -36.12 -18.89
CA HIS A 38 13.24 -35.60 -19.20
C HIS A 38 13.90 -35.05 -17.92
N LYS A 39 13.96 -35.88 -16.87
CA LYS A 39 14.59 -35.52 -15.61
C LYS A 39 16.13 -35.52 -15.76
N PRO A 40 16.81 -34.37 -15.66
CA PRO A 40 18.26 -34.35 -15.69
C PRO A 40 18.82 -34.95 -14.39
N GLN A 41 20.04 -35.52 -14.46
CA GLN A 41 20.68 -36.14 -13.29
C GLN A 41 21.07 -35.09 -12.24
N HIS A 42 21.52 -33.92 -12.71
CA HIS A 42 21.82 -32.75 -11.89
C HIS A 42 20.99 -31.55 -12.38
N CYS A 43 20.58 -30.67 -11.47
CA CYS A 43 19.90 -29.43 -11.78
C CYS A 43 20.83 -28.53 -12.62
N PRO A 44 20.45 -28.11 -13.83
CA PRO A 44 21.29 -27.23 -14.65
C PRO A 44 21.55 -25.87 -14.01
N ASN A 45 20.63 -25.43 -13.14
CA ASN A 45 20.69 -24.08 -12.55
C ASN A 45 21.51 -24.02 -11.25
N CYS A 46 21.52 -25.09 -10.45
CA CYS A 46 22.19 -25.09 -9.14
C CYS A 46 23.05 -26.34 -8.85
N GLY A 47 23.26 -27.21 -9.84
CA GLY A 47 24.09 -28.42 -9.73
C GLY A 47 23.52 -29.53 -8.84
N TRP A 48 22.34 -29.35 -8.24
CA TRP A 48 21.76 -30.28 -7.27
C TRP A 48 21.41 -31.64 -7.88
N GLU A 49 21.83 -32.75 -7.27
CA GLU A 49 21.55 -34.10 -7.78
C GLU A 49 20.06 -34.46 -7.62
N LEU A 50 19.38 -34.74 -8.75
CA LEU A 50 17.94 -34.96 -8.80
C LEU A 50 17.58 -36.46 -8.81
N SER A 51 18.49 -37.34 -9.19
CA SER A 51 18.28 -38.79 -9.40
C SER A 51 19.01 -39.65 -8.36
N ARG A 52 18.30 -40.08 -7.31
CA ARG A 52 18.72 -41.25 -6.51
C ARG A 52 17.82 -42.44 -6.80
N ALA A 53 18.34 -43.44 -7.52
CA ALA A 53 17.73 -44.76 -7.57
C ALA A 53 18.01 -45.49 -6.25
N ALA A 54 16.97 -46.06 -5.65
CA ALA A 54 17.04 -46.79 -4.40
C ALA A 54 17.93 -48.04 -4.53
N SER A 55 18.98 -48.14 -3.73
CA SER A 55 19.70 -49.39 -3.47
C SER A 55 19.63 -49.75 -1.99
N ARG A 56 19.60 -51.07 -1.77
CA ARG A 56 19.09 -51.78 -0.60
C ARG A 56 20.02 -51.76 0.61
N LYS A 57 19.40 -52.00 1.78
CA LYS A 57 20.00 -52.41 3.06
C LYS A 57 21.30 -53.22 2.93
N SER A 58 22.38 -52.76 3.54
CA SER A 58 23.45 -53.64 4.03
C SER A 58 24.08 -53.11 5.32
N LYS A 59 24.25 -54.06 6.24
CA LYS A 59 24.83 -54.09 7.59
C LYS A 59 25.96 -53.10 7.91
N ILE A 60 25.93 -52.65 9.18
CA ILE A 60 27.03 -52.04 9.95
C ILE A 60 28.30 -52.90 9.83
N PRO A 61 29.47 -52.27 9.68
CA PRO A 61 30.57 -52.53 10.61
C PRO A 61 31.10 -51.25 11.24
N ALA A 62 31.58 -51.41 12.47
CA ALA A 62 32.16 -50.39 13.31
C ALA A 62 33.46 -49.79 12.73
N SER A 63 33.77 -48.60 13.24
CA SER A 63 35.06 -47.90 13.23
C SER A 63 35.68 -47.55 11.87
N VAL A 64 35.56 -46.28 11.47
CA VAL A 64 36.69 -45.45 11.00
C VAL A 64 36.37 -43.99 11.35
N GLU A 65 37.23 -43.38 12.17
CA GLU A 65 37.28 -41.94 12.40
C GLU A 65 37.48 -41.21 11.05
N GLY A 66 36.58 -40.29 10.74
CA GLY A 66 36.61 -39.49 9.51
C GLY A 66 36.08 -38.10 9.83
N VAL A 67 36.89 -37.32 10.52
CA VAL A 67 36.72 -35.88 10.71
C VAL A 67 36.79 -35.21 9.33
N ALA A 68 35.65 -34.84 8.77
CA ALA A 68 35.54 -33.83 7.72
C ALA A 68 34.11 -33.26 7.68
N SER A 69 34.03 -31.94 7.81
CA SER A 69 32.85 -31.04 7.78
C SER A 69 32.08 -30.76 9.09
N LEU A 70 32.80 -30.58 10.20
CA LEU A 70 32.35 -29.82 11.38
C LEU A 70 32.99 -28.40 11.47
N GLU A 71 33.54 -27.90 10.37
CA GLU A 71 34.42 -26.71 10.36
C GLU A 71 33.72 -25.34 10.29
N ASN A 72 32.39 -25.25 10.40
CA ASN A 72 31.69 -23.95 10.39
C ASN A 72 30.67 -23.82 11.54
N VAL A 73 31.02 -24.29 12.74
CA VAL A 73 30.24 -23.96 13.94
C VAL A 73 30.67 -22.56 14.38
N LEU A 74 29.73 -21.61 14.41
CA LEU A 74 29.95 -20.26 14.92
C LEU A 74 30.47 -20.33 16.36
N ASP A 75 31.56 -19.64 16.69
CA ASP A 75 31.95 -19.40 18.09
C ASP A 75 31.11 -18.22 18.64
N PRO A 76 30.13 -18.47 19.54
CA PRO A 76 29.20 -17.45 20.00
C PRO A 76 29.83 -16.37 20.88
N TYR A 77 31.08 -16.56 21.32
CA TYR A 77 31.84 -15.61 22.12
C TYR A 77 32.72 -14.70 21.26
N THR A 78 32.81 -14.96 19.95
CA THR A 78 33.49 -14.07 19.00
C THR A 78 32.51 -13.07 18.38
N PRO A 79 32.91 -11.80 18.19
CA PRO A 79 32.08 -10.83 17.48
C PRO A 79 31.81 -11.28 16.04
N LEU A 80 30.55 -11.14 15.59
CA LEU A 80 30.17 -11.44 14.21
C LEU A 80 30.93 -10.55 13.22
N THR A 81 31.35 -11.14 12.10
CA THR A 81 31.87 -10.41 10.94
C THR A 81 30.78 -9.56 10.28
N ALA A 82 31.15 -8.59 9.44
CA ALA A 82 30.18 -7.74 8.74
C ALA A 82 29.15 -8.56 7.92
N ALA A 83 29.61 -9.51 7.10
CA ALA A 83 28.73 -10.36 6.32
C ALA A 83 27.79 -11.23 7.19
N GLN A 84 28.27 -11.69 8.36
CA GLN A 84 27.43 -12.43 9.31
C GLN A 84 26.37 -11.54 9.98
N LYS A 85 26.68 -10.26 10.24
CA LYS A 85 25.72 -9.29 10.74
C LYS A 85 24.62 -9.03 9.71
N ASP A 86 24.95 -8.94 8.43
CA ASP A 86 23.96 -8.77 7.37
C ASP A 86 23.01 -9.96 7.29
N ILE A 87 23.56 -11.18 7.36
CA ILE A 87 22.77 -12.44 7.43
C ILE A 87 21.88 -12.45 8.68
N GLN A 88 22.43 -12.08 9.84
CA GLN A 88 21.68 -12.00 11.09
C GLN A 88 20.52 -11.00 10.96
N ARG A 89 20.77 -9.78 10.46
CA ARG A 89 19.76 -8.73 10.31
C ARG A 89 18.62 -9.20 9.41
N GLN A 90 18.95 -9.65 8.20
CA GLN A 90 17.99 -10.16 7.23
C GLN A 90 17.11 -11.29 7.81
N ASN A 91 17.72 -12.26 8.49
CA ASN A 91 16.96 -13.37 9.06
C ASN A 91 16.23 -13.00 10.34
N THR A 92 16.68 -12.00 11.10
CA THR A 92 15.95 -11.48 12.27
C THR A 92 14.68 -10.75 11.83
N LEU A 93 14.75 -9.94 10.78
CA LEU A 93 13.58 -9.33 10.13
C LEU A 93 12.58 -10.40 9.66
N LEU A 94 13.08 -11.44 8.99
CA LEU A 94 12.25 -12.56 8.53
C LEU A 94 11.59 -13.31 9.70
N LEU A 95 12.32 -13.48 10.81
CA LEU A 95 11.80 -14.07 12.03
C LEU A 95 10.65 -13.22 12.61
N LEU A 96 10.83 -11.90 12.69
CA LEU A 96 9.79 -10.98 13.18
C LEU A 96 8.52 -11.09 12.34
N ARG A 97 8.60 -10.98 11.01
CA ARG A 97 7.44 -11.11 10.11
C ARG A 97 6.73 -12.46 10.21
N ARG A 98 7.47 -13.54 10.49
CA ARG A 98 6.89 -14.88 10.63
C ARG A 98 6.25 -15.11 12.00
N SER A 99 6.79 -14.47 13.04
CA SER A 99 6.39 -14.73 14.44
C SER A 99 5.33 -13.75 14.91
N LEU A 100 5.35 -12.51 14.41
CA LEU A 100 4.45 -11.44 14.76
C LEU A 100 3.53 -11.14 13.58
N GLN A 101 2.28 -11.59 13.67
CA GLN A 101 1.18 -11.15 12.81
C GLN A 101 0.15 -10.48 13.70
N ILE A 102 0.18 -9.16 13.73
CA ILE A 102 -0.63 -8.37 14.66
C ILE A 102 -2.00 -8.15 13.99
N PRO A 103 -3.11 -8.57 14.61
CA PRO A 103 -4.43 -8.20 14.13
C PRO A 103 -4.59 -6.69 14.09
N GLU A 104 -5.27 -6.18 13.07
CA GLU A 104 -5.55 -4.75 13.00
C GLU A 104 -6.55 -4.32 14.08
N SER A 105 -7.58 -5.13 14.30
CA SER A 105 -8.66 -4.89 15.25
C SER A 105 -8.23 -5.14 16.69
N GLU A 106 -8.47 -4.16 17.57
CA GLU A 106 -8.27 -4.31 19.02
C GLU A 106 -9.10 -5.45 19.61
N ALA A 107 -10.28 -5.74 19.02
CA ALA A 107 -11.17 -6.79 19.51
C ALA A 107 -10.54 -8.19 19.41
N GLU A 108 -9.67 -8.41 18.42
CA GLU A 108 -8.94 -9.68 18.26
C GLU A 108 -7.76 -9.80 19.25
N LEU A 109 -7.37 -8.70 19.89
CA LEU A 109 -6.31 -8.65 20.91
C LEU A 109 -6.85 -8.50 22.34
N GLN A 110 -8.16 -8.71 22.54
CA GLN A 110 -8.82 -8.46 23.82
C GLN A 110 -8.17 -9.21 25.00
N ASP A 111 -7.71 -10.44 24.80
CA ASP A 111 -7.03 -11.22 25.85
C ASP A 111 -5.70 -10.59 26.27
N ALA A 112 -4.91 -10.09 25.30
CA ALA A 112 -3.66 -9.41 25.56
C ALA A 112 -3.90 -8.04 26.23
N LEU A 113 -4.89 -7.28 25.77
CA LEU A 113 -5.28 -6.00 26.37
C LEU A 113 -5.81 -6.18 27.80
N ALA A 114 -6.59 -7.23 28.07
CA ALA A 114 -7.05 -7.55 29.42
C ALA A 114 -5.89 -7.91 30.36
N LEU A 115 -4.89 -8.66 29.86
CA LEU A 115 -3.69 -8.98 30.62
C LEU A 115 -2.86 -7.72 30.92
N ILE A 116 -2.70 -6.81 29.96
CA ILE A 116 -2.06 -5.51 30.16
C ILE A 116 -2.75 -4.73 31.28
N GLN A 117 -4.09 -4.64 31.24
CA GLN A 117 -4.87 -3.96 32.28
C GLN A 117 -4.65 -4.58 33.65
N GLN A 118 -4.65 -5.92 33.73
CA GLN A 118 -4.38 -6.64 34.97
C GLN A 118 -2.96 -6.35 35.51
N LEU A 119 -1.94 -6.36 34.64
CA LEU A 119 -0.54 -6.11 35.02
C LEU A 119 -0.27 -4.66 35.39
N ASN A 120 -1.00 -3.71 34.80
CA ASN A 120 -0.97 -2.30 35.16
C ASN A 120 -1.63 -2.04 36.53
N SER A 121 -2.59 -2.88 36.95
CA SER A 121 -3.22 -2.80 38.27
C SER A 121 -2.37 -3.44 39.36
N THR A 122 -1.25 -2.80 39.72
CA THR A 122 -0.37 -3.27 40.81
C THR A 122 -1.12 -3.27 42.15
N GLN A 123 -1.37 -4.45 42.75
CA GLN A 123 -1.98 -4.56 44.09
C GLN A 123 -0.92 -4.92 45.15
N VAL A 124 -0.73 -4.04 46.12
CA VAL A 124 0.03 -4.33 47.36
C VAL A 124 -0.95 -4.85 48.40
N VAL A 125 -0.94 -6.16 48.65
CA VAL A 125 -1.72 -6.74 49.75
C VAL A 125 -0.83 -6.81 50.99
N VAL A 126 -1.17 -6.02 52.00
CA VAL A 126 -0.51 -6.11 53.31
C VAL A 126 -1.23 -7.17 54.13
N THR A 127 -0.62 -8.34 54.27
CA THR A 127 -1.08 -9.38 55.20
C THR A 127 -0.44 -9.14 56.56
N SER A 128 -1.26 -8.84 57.57
CA SER A 128 -0.83 -8.83 58.97
C SER A 128 -1.21 -10.16 59.63
N SER A 129 -0.22 -10.98 59.94
CA SER A 129 -0.40 -12.21 60.70
C SER A 129 0.57 -12.20 61.89
N GLY A 130 0.15 -11.60 63.01
CA GLY A 130 1.02 -11.40 64.19
C GLY A 130 2.01 -10.24 64.02
N ASP A 131 3.04 -10.18 64.89
CA ASP A 131 4.08 -9.11 64.96
C ASP A 131 4.90 -8.88 63.68
N GLU A 132 4.60 -9.58 62.58
CA GLU A 132 5.18 -9.35 61.26
C GLU A 132 4.11 -8.96 60.23
N THR A 133 4.13 -7.69 59.82
CA THR A 133 3.46 -7.20 58.60
C THR A 133 4.29 -7.59 57.38
N SER A 134 3.74 -8.44 56.51
CA SER A 134 4.32 -8.74 55.20
C SER A 134 3.46 -8.12 54.10
N ALA A 135 4.08 -7.31 53.23
CA ALA A 135 3.44 -6.80 52.02
C ALA A 135 3.78 -7.76 50.87
N GLN A 136 2.77 -8.44 50.32
CA GLN A 136 2.91 -9.24 49.11
C GLN A 136 2.36 -8.47 47.90
N LEU A 137 3.23 -8.22 46.92
CA LEU A 137 2.86 -7.67 45.62
C LEU A 137 2.21 -8.81 44.80
N GLN A 138 0.91 -8.75 44.56
CA GLN A 138 0.18 -9.90 43.99
C GLN A 138 0.22 -9.97 42.46
N THR A 139 0.37 -8.84 41.76
CA THR A 139 0.42 -8.77 40.29
C THR A 139 1.16 -7.52 39.84
N GLY A 140 2.06 -7.65 38.86
CA GLY A 140 2.82 -6.54 38.29
C GLY A 140 3.70 -7.05 37.15
N TRP A 141 4.22 -6.14 36.35
CA TRP A 141 5.08 -6.49 35.21
C TRP A 141 6.37 -7.18 35.65
N PRO A 142 6.77 -8.29 35.00
CA PRO A 142 8.06 -8.92 35.25
C PRO A 142 9.24 -7.96 34.99
N CYS A 143 10.32 -8.14 35.75
CA CYS A 143 11.59 -7.44 35.52
C CYS A 143 12.56 -8.24 34.62
N PHE A 144 12.21 -9.48 34.26
CA PHE A 144 13.05 -10.35 33.42
C PHE A 144 12.20 -11.07 32.36
N TYR A 145 12.65 -11.02 31.11
CA TYR A 145 11.98 -11.62 29.96
C TYR A 145 12.92 -12.55 29.21
N GLU A 146 12.46 -13.76 28.88
CA GLU A 146 13.22 -14.73 28.09
C GLU A 146 12.34 -15.38 27.02
N PRO A 147 12.81 -15.47 25.76
CA PRO A 147 12.09 -16.19 24.73
C PRO A 147 12.00 -17.69 25.06
N PRO A 148 10.80 -18.29 24.99
CA PRO A 148 10.59 -19.70 25.35
C PRO A 148 11.17 -20.68 24.32
N ALA A 149 11.56 -20.19 23.14
CA ALA A 149 12.09 -21.02 22.06
C ALA A 149 13.49 -21.56 22.41
N GLU A 150 13.69 -22.87 22.18
CA GLU A 150 14.99 -23.55 22.25
C GLU A 150 15.57 -23.86 20.87
N LEU A 151 14.72 -23.86 19.84
CA LEU A 151 15.06 -24.07 18.44
C LEU A 151 14.65 -22.84 17.62
N CYS A 152 15.45 -22.52 16.60
CA CYS A 152 15.19 -21.39 15.71
C CYS A 152 13.90 -21.61 14.91
N SER A 153 12.94 -20.69 15.02
CA SER A 153 11.65 -20.76 14.31
C SER A 153 11.79 -20.76 12.78
N LEU A 154 12.92 -20.27 12.24
CA LEU A 154 13.17 -20.25 10.80
C LEU A 154 13.75 -21.57 10.28
N CYS A 155 14.81 -22.08 10.89
CA CYS A 155 15.58 -23.22 10.36
C CYS A 155 15.67 -24.44 11.29
N GLN A 156 15.03 -24.38 12.47
CA GLN A 156 14.97 -25.44 13.47
C GLN A 156 16.34 -25.84 14.07
N TYR A 157 17.37 -25.03 13.84
CA TYR A 157 18.68 -25.22 14.46
C TYR A 157 18.66 -24.78 15.94
N PRO A 158 19.48 -25.39 16.82
CA PRO A 158 19.55 -24.99 18.22
C PRO A 158 19.84 -23.51 18.42
N LEU A 159 19.20 -22.93 19.43
CA LEU A 159 19.47 -21.58 19.87
C LEU A 159 20.54 -21.58 20.96
N PHE A 160 21.49 -20.67 20.85
CA PHE A 160 22.50 -20.44 21.87
C PHE A 160 22.07 -19.29 22.78
N LYS A 161 22.09 -19.56 24.09
CA LYS A 161 21.87 -18.60 25.17
C LYS A 161 23.22 -18.24 25.79
N GLY A 162 23.64 -16.99 25.65
CA GLY A 162 24.90 -16.50 26.20
C GLY A 162 24.72 -15.72 27.51
N GLY A 163 25.84 -15.55 28.23
CA GLY A 163 25.92 -14.63 29.38
C GLY A 163 26.11 -13.17 28.95
N HIS A 164 26.24 -12.27 29.92
CA HIS A 164 26.44 -10.84 29.69
C HIS A 164 27.63 -10.56 28.76
N GLY A 165 27.44 -9.71 27.75
CA GLY A 165 28.49 -9.29 26.81
C GLY A 165 28.77 -10.25 25.64
N SER A 166 28.00 -11.33 25.48
CA SER A 166 28.01 -12.14 24.25
C SER A 166 27.02 -11.60 23.20
N ALA A 167 27.11 -12.09 21.97
CA ALA A 167 26.17 -11.74 20.89
C ALA A 167 24.71 -12.21 21.13
N ALA A 168 24.46 -12.96 22.20
CA ALA A 168 23.15 -13.45 22.63
C ALA A 168 23.04 -13.40 24.17
N GLY A 169 23.52 -12.31 24.75
CA GLY A 169 23.57 -12.09 26.19
C GLY A 169 22.27 -11.56 26.77
N GLN A 170 22.34 -11.22 28.05
CA GLN A 170 21.32 -10.39 28.69
C GLN A 170 21.54 -8.93 28.31
N GLU A 171 20.45 -8.21 28.03
CA GLU A 171 20.45 -6.78 27.78
C GLU A 171 19.47 -6.08 28.72
N ASP A 172 19.90 -4.97 29.29
CA ASP A 172 19.05 -4.10 30.10
C ASP A 172 18.26 -3.17 29.18
N CYS A 173 16.98 -3.01 29.49
CA CYS A 173 16.01 -2.28 28.69
C CYS A 173 15.03 -1.51 29.58
N TRP A 174 14.28 -0.60 28.97
CA TRP A 174 13.14 0.05 29.58
C TRP A 174 11.87 -0.73 29.30
N LEU A 175 10.96 -0.76 30.25
CA LEU A 175 9.59 -1.21 30.07
C LEU A 175 8.66 -0.01 30.21
N LEU A 176 7.97 0.31 29.12
CA LEU A 176 7.01 1.39 29.02
C LEU A 176 5.59 0.81 28.92
N THR A 177 4.75 1.24 29.85
CA THR A 177 3.33 0.88 29.93
C THR A 177 2.51 2.14 30.21
N GLU A 178 1.18 2.07 30.11
CA GLU A 178 0.32 3.23 30.44
C GLU A 178 0.53 3.77 31.86
N SER A 179 0.98 2.93 32.80
CA SER A 179 1.02 3.27 34.23
C SER A 179 2.43 3.35 34.82
N HIS A 180 3.43 2.78 34.14
CA HIS A 180 4.79 2.66 34.68
C HIS A 180 5.84 2.81 33.58
N LEU A 181 6.94 3.47 33.94
CA LEU A 181 8.22 3.43 33.25
C LEU A 181 9.26 2.84 34.20
N GLN A 182 9.73 1.63 33.92
CA GLN A 182 10.67 0.91 34.79
C GLN A 182 11.78 0.21 34.00
N THR A 183 12.84 -0.23 34.67
CA THR A 183 13.88 -1.05 34.05
C THR A 183 13.49 -2.53 34.04
N ALA A 184 13.92 -3.24 33.00
CA ALA A 184 13.78 -4.69 32.85
C ALA A 184 15.00 -5.27 32.13
N THR A 185 15.17 -6.58 32.20
CA THR A 185 16.26 -7.29 31.51
C THR A 185 15.67 -8.31 30.54
N ILE A 186 16.18 -8.35 29.31
CA ILE A 186 15.80 -9.31 28.28
C ILE A 186 16.95 -10.29 28.04
N GLN A 187 16.65 -11.58 28.03
CA GLN A 187 17.58 -12.60 27.56
C GLN A 187 17.46 -12.77 26.05
N LEU A 188 18.58 -12.63 25.33
CA LEU A 188 18.65 -12.94 23.91
C LEU A 188 19.09 -14.39 23.68
N LYS A 189 18.69 -14.95 22.54
CA LYS A 189 19.18 -16.23 22.02
C LYS A 189 19.54 -16.05 20.54
N ILE A 190 20.61 -16.68 20.06
CA ILE A 190 21.01 -16.62 18.64
C ILE A 190 21.00 -17.99 17.99
N CYS A 191 20.54 -18.07 16.74
CA CYS A 191 20.68 -19.28 15.95
C CYS A 191 22.15 -19.52 15.58
N ILE A 192 22.72 -20.67 15.95
CA ILE A 192 24.14 -20.99 15.66
C ILE A 192 24.38 -21.52 14.24
N ASN A 193 23.35 -21.59 13.40
CA ASN A 193 23.52 -21.90 11.99
C ASN A 193 24.15 -20.69 11.27
N PRO A 194 25.34 -20.81 10.67
CA PRO A 194 26.03 -19.70 10.00
C PRO A 194 25.27 -19.12 8.81
N GLN A 195 24.30 -19.85 8.26
CA GLN A 195 23.42 -19.39 7.17
C GLN A 195 22.12 -18.73 7.68
N CYS A 196 21.89 -18.73 8.99
CA CYS A 196 20.68 -18.16 9.60
C CYS A 196 21.02 -17.02 10.57
N LEU A 197 21.74 -17.31 11.66
CA LEU A 197 22.16 -16.30 12.66
C LEU A 197 21.04 -15.42 13.25
N ALA A 198 19.76 -15.78 13.04
CA ALA A 198 18.62 -15.00 13.51
C ALA A 198 18.69 -14.78 15.02
N LEU A 199 18.44 -13.53 15.43
CA LEU A 199 18.38 -13.15 16.84
C LEU A 199 16.95 -13.38 17.34
N HIS A 200 16.82 -14.25 18.33
CA HIS A 200 15.59 -14.51 19.05
C HIS A 200 15.58 -13.68 20.33
N SER A 201 14.76 -12.64 20.34
CA SER A 201 14.38 -11.87 21.52
C SER A 201 12.90 -12.11 21.84
N LEU A 202 12.24 -11.19 22.55
CA LEU A 202 10.79 -11.23 22.74
C LEU A 202 10.08 -10.96 21.40
N VAL A 203 9.79 -12.04 20.67
CA VAL A 203 9.17 -12.04 19.33
C VAL A 203 7.76 -12.64 19.35
N ASP A 204 7.12 -12.64 20.53
CA ASP A 204 5.74 -13.05 20.77
C ASP A 204 4.98 -11.86 21.36
N LEU A 205 3.73 -11.67 20.93
CA LEU A 205 2.85 -10.64 21.46
C LEU A 205 2.37 -10.95 22.86
N TYR A 206 2.38 -12.20 23.32
CA TYR A 206 2.09 -12.54 24.70
C TYR A 206 3.32 -12.27 25.58
N PRO A 207 3.24 -11.43 26.63
CA PRO A 207 2.06 -11.07 27.45
C PRO A 207 1.41 -9.69 27.16
N GLY A 208 1.60 -9.13 25.97
CA GLY A 208 1.08 -7.83 25.53
C GLY A 208 2.18 -6.81 25.25
N LEU A 209 3.41 -7.26 25.02
CA LEU A 209 4.58 -6.41 24.83
C LEU A 209 5.13 -6.49 23.43
N PHE A 210 5.67 -5.38 22.96
CA PHE A 210 6.41 -5.27 21.73
C PHE A 210 7.85 -4.84 22.05
N ASN A 211 8.82 -5.53 21.45
CA ASN A 211 10.23 -5.28 21.68
C ASN A 211 10.83 -4.38 20.60
N VAL A 212 11.42 -3.26 21.02
CA VAL A 212 12.13 -2.30 20.18
C VAL A 212 13.62 -2.36 20.52
N GLY A 213 14.40 -2.92 19.60
CA GLY A 213 15.85 -2.90 19.63
C GLY A 213 16.48 -3.56 20.85
N ASN A 214 15.71 -4.37 21.59
CA ASN A 214 16.07 -4.89 22.92
C ASN A 214 16.38 -3.80 23.95
N LYS A 215 16.06 -2.53 23.65
CA LYS A 215 16.27 -1.37 24.52
C LYS A 215 14.98 -0.88 25.16
N LEU A 216 13.84 -1.15 24.52
CA LEU A 216 12.53 -0.71 24.98
C LEU A 216 11.48 -1.79 24.72
N LEU A 217 10.81 -2.23 25.79
CA LEU A 217 9.58 -3.01 25.75
C LEU A 217 8.40 -2.05 25.91
N VAL A 218 7.44 -2.13 25.00
CA VAL A 218 6.25 -1.26 24.99
C VAL A 218 5.00 -2.11 25.09
N SER A 219 4.07 -1.78 25.99
CA SER A 219 2.75 -2.42 25.98
C SER A 219 1.94 -2.00 24.74
N VAL A 220 1.34 -2.97 24.04
CA VAL A 220 0.77 -2.73 22.71
C VAL A 220 -0.40 -1.73 22.69
N ASP A 221 -1.09 -1.54 23.82
CA ASP A 221 -2.14 -0.52 23.99
C ASP A 221 -1.62 0.91 23.75
N LEU A 222 -0.34 1.17 24.03
CA LEU A 222 0.27 2.47 23.75
C LEU A 222 0.42 2.74 22.25
N PHE A 223 0.68 1.70 21.44
CA PHE A 223 0.73 1.86 19.99
C PHE A 223 -0.67 2.11 19.40
N PHE A 224 -1.72 1.50 19.97
CA PHE A 224 -3.10 1.85 19.60
C PHE A 224 -3.44 3.31 19.94
N LYS A 225 -2.95 3.84 21.08
CA LYS A 225 -3.09 5.28 21.40
C LYS A 225 -2.38 6.18 20.38
N ILE A 226 -1.16 5.83 19.96
CA ILE A 226 -0.43 6.56 18.91
C ILE A 226 -1.21 6.52 17.59
N ARG A 227 -1.71 5.35 17.19
CA ARG A 227 -2.57 5.17 16.00
C ARG A 227 -3.81 6.07 16.06
N ASN A 228 -4.46 6.15 17.23
CA ASN A 228 -5.64 7.00 17.43
C ASN A 228 -5.30 8.50 17.28
N HIS A 229 -4.15 8.96 17.79
CA HIS A 229 -3.69 10.33 17.55
C HIS A 229 -3.41 10.60 16.06
N ILE A 230 -2.79 9.65 15.36
CA ILE A 230 -2.52 9.77 13.92
C ILE A 230 -3.82 9.79 13.11
N ARG A 231 -4.83 9.00 13.50
CA ARG A 231 -6.17 9.05 12.90
C ARG A 231 -6.81 10.43 13.01
N LEU A 232 -6.50 11.18 14.07
CA LEU A 232 -6.92 12.58 14.27
C LEU A 232 -6.02 13.61 13.54
N GLY A 233 -5.01 13.16 12.80
CA GLY A 233 -4.09 14.02 12.03
C GLY A 233 -2.93 14.58 12.83
N HIS A 234 -2.65 14.05 14.02
CA HIS A 234 -1.47 14.45 14.77
C HIS A 234 -0.19 13.87 14.16
N ASP A 235 0.90 14.63 14.29
CA ASP A 235 2.23 14.18 13.92
C ASP A 235 2.62 12.93 14.74
N PRO A 236 3.12 11.84 14.10
CA PRO A 236 3.49 10.60 14.78
C PRO A 236 4.51 10.79 15.91
N THR A 237 5.49 11.67 15.71
CA THR A 237 6.55 11.97 16.68
C THR A 237 5.99 12.73 17.88
N LEU A 238 5.06 13.67 17.64
CA LEU A 238 4.34 14.37 18.70
C LEU A 238 3.35 13.45 19.44
N ALA A 239 2.70 12.52 18.74
CA ALA A 239 1.82 11.52 19.35
C ALA A 239 2.58 10.61 20.31
N ALA A 240 3.76 10.12 19.90
CA ALA A 240 4.65 9.35 20.76
C ALA A 240 5.12 10.16 21.98
N LEU A 241 5.46 11.44 21.79
CA LEU A 241 5.84 12.34 22.88
C LEU A 241 4.70 12.52 23.89
N SER A 242 3.47 12.73 23.41
CA SER A 242 2.30 12.88 24.27
C SER A 242 2.06 11.63 25.13
N VAL A 243 2.18 10.44 24.53
CA VAL A 243 2.09 9.16 25.26
C VAL A 243 3.17 9.07 26.34
N LEU A 244 4.42 9.42 26.03
CA LEU A 244 5.52 9.40 27.00
C LEU A 244 5.33 10.40 28.15
N GLN A 245 4.92 11.63 27.84
CA GLN A 245 4.67 12.67 28.85
C GLN A 245 3.54 12.29 29.81
N ASN A 246 2.48 11.63 29.31
CA ASN A 246 1.38 11.15 30.14
C ASN A 246 1.85 10.12 31.18
N VAL A 247 2.78 9.24 30.81
CA VAL A 247 3.36 8.25 31.75
C VAL A 247 4.33 8.92 32.73
N GLN A 248 5.19 9.82 32.27
CA GLN A 248 6.16 10.52 33.13
C GLN A 248 5.48 11.43 34.17
N ASN A 249 4.38 12.10 33.84
CA ASN A 249 3.65 12.91 34.81
C ASN A 249 3.12 12.09 36.01
N GLN A 250 3.06 10.76 35.87
CA GLN A 250 2.67 9.85 36.93
C GLN A 250 3.87 9.38 37.79
N GLN A 251 5.13 9.55 37.33
CA GLN A 251 6.36 9.05 37.98
C GLN A 251 7.60 9.94 37.75
N GLU A 252 8.31 10.31 38.81
CA GLU A 252 9.62 10.99 38.69
C GLU A 252 10.69 10.02 38.18
N CYS A 253 11.02 10.08 36.87
CA CYS A 253 12.07 9.27 36.26
C CYS A 253 13.12 10.15 35.54
N ASN A 254 14.40 9.93 35.82
CA ASN A 254 15.55 10.64 35.21
C ASN A 254 16.03 9.90 33.94
N VAL A 255 15.18 9.81 32.91
CA VAL A 255 15.53 9.16 31.63
C VAL A 255 15.68 10.20 30.53
N ASP A 256 16.57 9.94 29.57
CA ASP A 256 16.64 10.71 28.33
C ASP A 256 15.36 10.47 27.51
N MET A 257 14.46 11.45 27.58
CA MET A 257 13.16 11.38 26.91
C MET A 257 13.27 11.39 25.39
N GLN A 258 14.36 11.93 24.83
CA GLN A 258 14.54 11.99 23.38
C GLN A 258 14.87 10.60 22.81
N GLU A 259 15.81 9.87 23.42
CA GLU A 259 16.13 8.50 22.99
C GLU A 259 14.90 7.58 23.13
N LEU A 260 14.14 7.70 24.22
CA LEU A 260 12.90 6.95 24.41
C LEU A 260 11.83 7.29 23.37
N GLN A 261 11.70 8.56 22.98
CA GLN A 261 10.77 8.99 21.95
C GLN A 261 11.13 8.40 20.58
N GLU A 262 12.41 8.42 20.21
CA GLU A 262 12.90 7.85 18.94
C GLU A 262 12.68 6.33 18.90
N LEU A 263 12.96 5.62 20.00
CA LEU A 263 12.65 4.19 20.15
C LEU A 263 11.14 3.93 20.07
N LEU A 264 10.32 4.72 20.75
CA LEU A 264 8.87 4.53 20.70
C LEU A 264 8.30 4.76 19.29
N CYS A 265 8.79 5.79 18.58
CA CYS A 265 8.39 6.08 17.21
C CYS A 265 8.80 4.97 16.22
N SER A 266 10.05 4.51 16.30
CA SER A 266 10.52 3.40 15.46
C SER A 266 9.75 2.11 15.75
N GLY A 267 9.51 1.83 17.04
CA GLY A 267 8.66 0.72 17.48
C GLY A 267 7.25 0.78 16.92
N TYR A 268 6.62 1.96 16.92
CA TYR A 268 5.30 2.16 16.33
C TYR A 268 5.29 1.82 14.84
N TRP A 269 6.26 2.30 14.05
CA TRP A 269 6.31 1.99 12.62
C TRP A 269 6.55 0.51 12.32
N ALA A 270 7.34 -0.17 13.14
CA ALA A 270 7.51 -1.62 13.07
C ALA A 270 6.21 -2.37 13.44
N PHE A 271 5.51 -1.94 14.49
CA PHE A 271 4.19 -2.46 14.86
C PHE A 271 3.19 -2.32 13.72
N GLU A 272 3.12 -1.14 13.11
CA GLU A 272 2.25 -0.87 11.96
C GLU A 272 2.62 -1.73 10.73
N SER A 273 3.91 -2.02 10.54
CA SER A 273 4.42 -2.88 9.45
C SER A 273 4.16 -4.39 9.68
N LEU A 274 3.95 -4.82 10.93
CA LEU A 274 3.57 -6.19 11.30
C LEU A 274 2.06 -6.36 11.48
N THR A 275 1.30 -5.27 11.40
CA THR A 275 -0.15 -5.30 11.47
C THR A 275 -0.72 -5.79 10.15
N VAL A 276 -1.46 -6.89 10.20
CA VAL A 276 -2.07 -7.53 9.02
C VAL A 276 -3.30 -6.73 8.60
N ARG A 277 -3.34 -6.31 7.33
CA ARG A 277 -4.43 -5.53 6.75
C ARG A 277 -4.83 -6.09 5.39
N ASP A 278 -6.13 -6.18 5.15
CA ASP A 278 -6.64 -6.23 3.78
C ASP A 278 -6.90 -4.80 3.30
N TYR A 279 -6.03 -4.29 2.42
CA TYR A 279 -6.22 -2.97 1.82
C TYR A 279 -7.43 -2.89 0.87
N ASN A 280 -8.14 -3.99 0.61
CA ASN A 280 -9.44 -3.93 -0.04
C ASN A 280 -10.56 -3.48 0.91
N ASP A 281 -10.37 -3.57 2.23
CA ASP A 281 -11.40 -3.15 3.20
C ASP A 281 -11.70 -1.65 3.15
N MET A 282 -10.76 -0.85 2.63
CA MET A 282 -10.97 0.58 2.39
C MET A 282 -11.71 0.88 1.08
N ILE A 283 -12.07 -0.12 0.26
CA ILE A 283 -12.81 0.12 -0.98
C ILE A 283 -14.25 0.51 -0.65
N CYS A 284 -14.68 1.62 -1.24
CA CYS A 284 -15.99 2.23 -1.03
C CYS A 284 -17.11 1.21 -1.22
N GLY A 285 -17.98 1.08 -0.23
CA GLY A 285 -19.11 0.18 -0.28
C GLY A 285 -20.18 0.59 -1.30
N VAL A 286 -20.24 1.87 -1.67
CA VAL A 286 -21.23 2.36 -2.66
C VAL A 286 -20.68 2.30 -4.08
N CYS A 287 -19.45 2.79 -4.29
CA CYS A 287 -18.83 2.86 -5.62
C CYS A 287 -18.17 1.53 -6.05
N GLY A 288 -17.69 0.73 -5.10
CA GLY A 288 -16.92 -0.46 -5.39
C GLY A 288 -15.59 -0.16 -6.08
N ILE A 289 -15.12 -1.10 -6.90
CA ILE A 289 -13.83 -1.02 -7.61
C ILE A 289 -13.83 -0.13 -8.86
N ALA A 290 -14.99 0.39 -9.26
CA ALA A 290 -15.15 1.18 -10.49
C ALA A 290 -16.07 2.40 -10.24
N PRO A 291 -15.59 3.42 -9.52
CA PRO A 291 -16.34 4.66 -9.33
C PRO A 291 -16.63 5.36 -10.66
N LYS A 292 -17.87 5.86 -10.82
CA LYS A 292 -18.26 6.65 -12.01
C LYS A 292 -17.57 8.02 -12.07
N VAL A 293 -17.31 8.59 -10.88
CA VAL A 293 -16.67 9.89 -10.69
C VAL A 293 -15.50 9.69 -9.74
N GLU A 294 -14.35 10.25 -10.08
CA GLU A 294 -13.24 10.43 -9.13
C GLU A 294 -12.77 11.89 -9.15
N ILE A 295 -12.39 12.40 -7.99
CA ILE A 295 -11.97 13.78 -7.76
C ILE A 295 -10.50 13.75 -7.34
N ALA A 296 -9.66 14.49 -8.07
CA ALA A 296 -8.27 14.70 -7.71
C ALA A 296 -8.17 15.59 -6.48
N GLN A 297 -7.25 15.26 -5.58
CA GLN A 297 -6.92 16.08 -4.43
C GLN A 297 -5.40 16.14 -4.27
N ARG A 298 -4.86 17.35 -4.36
CA ARG A 298 -3.46 17.66 -4.09
C ARG A 298 -3.25 17.89 -2.58
N ASN A 299 -2.16 17.36 -2.04
CA ASN A 299 -1.63 17.74 -0.73
C ASN A 299 -0.13 18.05 -0.85
N THR A 300 0.20 19.34 -0.88
CA THR A 300 1.59 19.85 -0.91
C THR A 300 2.23 19.95 0.47
N ASN A 301 1.40 19.96 1.52
CA ASN A 301 1.83 20.28 2.88
C ASN A 301 2.33 19.04 3.64
N ASN A 302 2.02 17.85 3.14
CA ASN A 302 2.58 16.59 3.61
C ASN A 302 3.75 16.18 2.70
N ALA A 303 4.99 16.39 3.16
CA ALA A 303 6.17 16.26 2.32
C ALA A 303 7.37 15.62 3.03
N LEU A 304 8.28 15.07 2.23
CA LEU A 304 9.57 14.53 2.68
C LEU A 304 10.66 15.59 2.54
N LEU A 305 11.41 15.82 3.61
CA LEU A 305 12.56 16.70 3.63
C LEU A 305 13.77 15.99 3.00
N LEU A 306 14.47 16.70 2.12
CA LEU A 306 15.59 16.18 1.32
C LEU A 306 16.97 16.42 1.98
N HIS A 307 17.01 16.70 3.29
CA HIS A 307 18.27 16.94 4.00
C HIS A 307 19.03 15.63 4.26
N ASN A 308 18.31 14.56 4.61
CA ASN A 308 18.87 13.24 4.91
C ASN A 308 18.69 12.21 3.78
N VAL A 309 17.84 12.52 2.79
CA VAL A 309 17.48 11.61 1.69
C VAL A 309 17.87 12.22 0.36
N LYS A 310 18.65 11.48 -0.44
CA LYS A 310 19.00 11.85 -1.81
C LYS A 310 18.31 10.94 -2.81
N PHE A 311 17.50 11.51 -3.69
CA PHE A 311 16.95 10.78 -4.83
C PHE A 311 17.97 10.57 -5.95
N THR A 312 18.00 9.37 -6.51
CA THR A 312 18.79 8.98 -7.68
C THR A 312 17.87 8.57 -8.82
N TRP A 313 18.39 8.61 -10.04
CA TRP A 313 17.69 8.24 -11.26
C TRP A 313 18.54 7.22 -12.02
N PRO A 314 17.95 6.27 -12.74
CA PRO A 314 18.70 5.31 -13.54
C PRO A 314 19.40 6.02 -14.71
N ASP A 315 20.67 5.66 -14.95
CA ASP A 315 21.47 6.19 -16.08
C ASP A 315 21.12 5.52 -17.43
N PHE A 316 20.12 4.64 -17.44
CA PHE A 316 19.65 3.89 -18.61
C PHE A 316 18.14 4.07 -18.79
N ALA A 317 17.64 3.79 -20.00
CA ALA A 317 16.21 3.72 -20.24
C ALA A 317 15.61 2.55 -19.45
N ALA A 318 15.09 2.83 -18.26
CA ALA A 318 14.39 1.85 -17.44
C ALA A 318 12.94 1.69 -17.92
N SER A 319 12.20 0.71 -17.39
CA SER A 319 10.75 0.64 -17.63
C SER A 319 10.04 1.76 -16.85
N ASP A 320 8.89 2.24 -17.33
CA ASP A 320 8.00 3.08 -16.51
C ASP A 320 7.21 2.24 -15.50
N GLU A 321 7.20 0.91 -15.67
CA GLU A 321 6.53 -0.02 -14.77
C GLU A 321 7.28 -0.17 -13.43
N VAL A 322 6.52 -0.14 -12.34
CA VAL A 322 7.03 -0.30 -10.97
C VAL A 322 6.46 -1.53 -10.26
N HIS A 323 7.33 -2.21 -9.50
CA HIS A 323 6.94 -3.35 -8.67
C HIS A 323 6.36 -2.89 -7.33
N VAL A 324 5.04 -2.70 -7.30
CA VAL A 324 4.33 -2.12 -6.15
C VAL A 324 4.58 -2.87 -4.84
N ASP A 325 4.42 -4.19 -4.86
CA ASP A 325 4.52 -4.99 -3.63
C ASP A 325 5.98 -5.01 -3.10
N GLU A 326 6.98 -4.98 -3.99
CA GLU A 326 8.39 -4.90 -3.62
C GLU A 326 8.76 -3.52 -3.01
N PHE A 327 8.26 -2.43 -3.59
CA PHE A 327 8.46 -1.08 -3.06
C PHE A 327 7.90 -0.95 -1.63
N TRP A 328 6.63 -1.33 -1.42
CA TRP A 328 6.01 -1.23 -0.10
C TRP A 328 6.64 -2.16 0.92
N LEU A 329 7.01 -3.38 0.52
CA LEU A 329 7.75 -4.32 1.37
C LEU A 329 9.11 -3.76 1.79
N THR A 330 9.78 -3.02 0.90
CA THR A 330 11.05 -2.34 1.21
C THR A 330 10.85 -1.26 2.27
N MET A 331 9.77 -0.46 2.18
CA MET A 331 9.47 0.58 3.17
C MET A 331 9.18 -0.02 4.55
N GLU A 332 8.40 -1.10 4.59
CA GLU A 332 8.12 -1.84 5.83
C GLU A 332 9.37 -2.51 6.40
N ASN A 333 10.23 -3.10 5.57
CA ASN A 333 11.48 -3.71 6.02
C ASN A 333 12.44 -2.67 6.60
N GLU A 334 12.47 -1.46 6.04
CA GLU A 334 13.25 -0.37 6.60
C GLU A 334 12.75 -0.01 8.01
N ALA A 335 11.43 0.18 8.19
CA ALA A 335 10.86 0.46 9.51
C ALA A 335 11.16 -0.66 10.53
N LEU A 336 11.08 -1.92 10.10
CA LEU A 336 11.43 -3.07 10.91
C LEU A 336 12.92 -3.11 11.27
N GLU A 337 13.81 -2.76 10.35
CA GLU A 337 15.26 -2.73 10.58
C GLU A 337 15.62 -1.65 11.58
N GLN A 338 15.01 -0.46 11.46
CA GLN A 338 15.19 0.64 12.41
C GLN A 338 14.70 0.28 13.83
N ALA A 339 13.59 -0.46 13.94
CA ALA A 339 13.10 -0.90 15.25
C ALA A 339 13.91 -2.07 15.82
N ALA A 340 14.32 -3.06 15.01
CA ALA A 340 15.07 -4.22 15.47
C ALA A 340 16.54 -3.89 15.77
N PHE A 341 17.12 -2.93 15.05
CA PHE A 341 18.50 -2.50 15.18
C PHE A 341 18.59 -0.96 15.16
N PRO A 342 18.25 -0.24 16.26
CA PRO A 342 18.17 1.23 16.28
C PRO A 342 19.46 1.99 15.93
N SER A 343 20.62 1.32 15.97
CA SER A 343 21.90 1.89 15.52
C SER A 343 22.14 1.74 14.00
N SER A 344 21.20 1.16 13.27
CA SER A 344 21.29 1.00 11.82
C SER A 344 21.13 2.35 11.13
N PRO A 345 22.02 2.73 10.19
CA PRO A 345 21.80 3.95 9.44
C PRO A 345 20.53 3.82 8.58
N PRO A 346 19.64 4.82 8.55
CA PRO A 346 18.47 4.78 7.69
C PRO A 346 18.84 4.86 6.21
N ILE A 347 17.88 4.55 5.34
CA ILE A 347 18.02 4.77 3.90
C ILE A 347 18.27 6.27 3.62
N THR A 348 19.48 6.57 3.15
CA THR A 348 19.91 7.94 2.77
C THR A 348 19.92 8.19 1.26
N ARG A 349 19.74 7.13 0.45
CA ARG A 349 19.67 7.20 -1.01
C ARG A 349 18.52 6.36 -1.53
N PHE A 350 17.72 6.95 -2.41
CA PHE A 350 16.49 6.35 -2.89
C PHE A 350 16.40 6.47 -4.41
N ASP A 351 16.19 5.36 -5.13
CA ASP A 351 15.88 5.43 -6.56
C ASP A 351 14.45 5.93 -6.73
N ALA A 352 14.28 7.12 -7.30
CA ALA A 352 12.96 7.72 -7.47
C ALA A 352 12.13 7.03 -8.57
N SER A 353 12.76 6.25 -9.45
CA SER A 353 12.03 5.55 -10.52
C SER A 353 11.18 4.39 -10.01
N ILE A 354 11.57 3.76 -8.89
CA ILE A 354 10.85 2.62 -8.31
C ILE A 354 9.70 3.02 -7.37
N ILE A 355 9.46 4.32 -7.17
CA ILE A 355 8.39 4.80 -6.27
C ILE A 355 7.05 4.33 -6.81
N ALA A 356 6.34 3.52 -6.02
CA ALA A 356 5.06 3.00 -6.40
C ALA A 356 3.91 3.84 -5.82
N PRO A 357 2.87 4.16 -6.61
CA PRO A 357 1.62 4.67 -6.05
C PRO A 357 0.97 3.59 -5.16
N PHE A 358 0.11 4.05 -4.25
CA PHE A 358 -0.73 3.17 -3.45
C PHE A 358 -2.13 3.11 -4.07
N ILE A 359 -2.57 1.93 -4.47
CA ILE A 359 -3.93 1.66 -4.99
C ILE A 359 -4.40 0.34 -4.38
N PRO A 360 -5.62 0.25 -3.83
CA PRO A 360 -6.18 -1.01 -3.33
C PRO A 360 -6.04 -2.14 -4.36
N PRO A 361 -5.62 -3.36 -3.97
CA PRO A 361 -5.28 -4.42 -4.92
C PRO A 361 -6.35 -4.71 -5.98
N LEU A 362 -7.64 -4.70 -5.61
CA LEU A 362 -8.74 -4.95 -6.56
C LEU A 362 -9.01 -3.78 -7.53
N MET A 363 -8.57 -2.56 -7.18
CA MET A 363 -8.67 -1.34 -8.00
C MET A 363 -7.39 -1.08 -8.80
N ARG A 364 -6.33 -1.85 -8.56
CA ARG A 364 -5.01 -1.69 -9.18
C ARG A 364 -4.95 -2.40 -10.53
N ASN A 365 -4.38 -1.74 -11.52
CA ASN A 365 -4.10 -2.37 -12.82
C ASN A 365 -2.96 -3.41 -12.69
N SER A 366 -2.83 -4.32 -13.65
CA SER A 366 -1.72 -5.28 -13.66
C SER A 366 -0.36 -4.61 -13.84
N THR A 367 -0.34 -3.51 -14.59
CA THR A 367 0.83 -2.67 -14.83
C THR A 367 0.63 -1.35 -14.11
N VAL A 368 1.58 -0.98 -13.26
CA VAL A 368 1.55 0.26 -12.49
C VAL A 368 2.72 1.12 -12.94
N ILE A 369 2.46 2.39 -13.19
CA ILE A 369 3.35 3.28 -13.92
C ILE A 369 3.85 4.42 -13.03
N ASN A 370 5.13 4.76 -13.19
CA ASN A 370 5.76 5.93 -12.59
C ASN A 370 6.76 6.60 -13.56
N THR A 371 6.38 7.75 -14.09
CA THR A 371 7.17 8.53 -15.07
C THR A 371 7.90 9.72 -14.44
N GLU A 372 8.10 9.71 -13.12
CA GLU A 372 8.73 10.81 -12.37
C GLU A 372 10.11 11.22 -12.93
N ARG A 373 10.85 10.23 -13.44
CA ARG A 373 12.19 10.43 -14.03
C ARG A 373 12.18 11.29 -15.28
N ASP A 374 11.09 11.21 -16.06
CA ASP A 374 10.95 11.84 -17.37
C ASP A 374 10.44 13.28 -17.24
N LYS A 375 10.09 13.72 -16.03
CA LYS A 375 9.77 15.12 -15.74
C LYS A 375 11.02 15.98 -15.89
N ILE A 376 11.05 16.79 -16.95
CA ILE A 376 12.10 17.78 -17.19
C ILE A 376 11.54 19.16 -16.90
N GLN A 377 12.24 19.93 -16.07
CA GLN A 377 11.91 21.33 -15.85
C GLN A 377 12.12 22.08 -17.17
N SER A 378 11.02 22.49 -17.80
CA SER A 378 11.03 23.24 -19.06
C SER A 378 10.60 24.68 -18.79
N ASP A 379 11.18 25.62 -19.54
CA ASP A 379 10.76 27.02 -19.53
C ASP A 379 9.31 27.14 -20.01
N GLU A 380 8.64 28.23 -19.62
CA GLU A 380 7.28 28.52 -20.08
C GLU A 380 7.24 28.53 -21.60
N CYS A 381 6.41 27.65 -22.16
CA CYS A 381 6.20 27.57 -23.60
C CYS A 381 5.12 28.56 -24.03
N THR A 382 5.39 29.36 -25.05
CA THR A 382 4.39 30.26 -25.64
C THR A 382 3.67 29.54 -26.77
N GLY A 383 2.35 29.44 -26.71
CA GLY A 383 1.52 28.85 -27.76
C GLY A 383 0.29 28.11 -27.22
N ASP A 384 -0.69 27.90 -28.08
CA ASP A 384 -1.89 27.11 -27.83
C ASP A 384 -1.62 25.62 -28.09
N LEU A 385 -1.46 24.88 -27.00
CA LEU A 385 -1.18 23.44 -27.02
C LEU A 385 -2.39 22.61 -27.44
N SER A 386 -3.61 23.08 -27.17
CA SER A 386 -4.84 22.43 -27.60
C SER A 386 -4.97 22.48 -29.12
N MET A 387 -4.62 23.62 -29.73
CA MET A 387 -4.53 23.72 -31.18
C MET A 387 -3.46 22.80 -31.77
N LEU A 388 -2.28 22.69 -31.16
CA LEU A 388 -1.23 21.78 -31.63
C LEU A 388 -1.73 20.33 -31.68
N VAL A 389 -2.31 19.85 -30.58
CA VAL A 389 -2.87 18.49 -30.51
C VAL A 389 -4.01 18.31 -31.52
N ARG A 390 -4.81 19.36 -31.74
CA ARG A 390 -5.86 19.32 -32.76
C ARG A 390 -5.29 19.10 -34.16
N LEU A 391 -4.20 19.79 -34.52
CA LEU A 391 -3.53 19.61 -35.80
C LEU A 391 -2.96 18.19 -35.96
N ILE A 392 -2.52 17.56 -34.87
CA ILE A 392 -2.08 16.16 -34.85
C ILE A 392 -3.27 15.22 -35.11
N HIS A 393 -4.39 15.41 -34.40
CA HIS A 393 -5.61 14.60 -34.60
C HIS A 393 -6.20 14.72 -36.02
N GLU A 394 -6.00 15.85 -36.68
CA GLU A 394 -6.43 16.07 -38.07
C GLU A 394 -5.43 15.53 -39.11
N GLY A 395 -4.30 14.96 -38.67
CA GLY A 395 -3.23 14.48 -39.55
C GLY A 395 -2.49 15.61 -40.28
N ARG A 396 -2.68 16.86 -39.87
CA ARG A 396 -2.00 18.04 -40.45
C ARG A 396 -0.60 18.22 -39.88
N LEU A 397 -0.31 17.62 -38.74
CA LEU A 397 1.00 17.59 -38.12
C LEU A 397 1.35 16.14 -37.73
N SER A 398 2.49 15.65 -38.18
CA SER A 398 3.05 14.36 -37.74
C SER A 398 4.34 14.61 -36.96
N PRO A 399 4.35 14.45 -35.62
CA PRO A 399 5.54 14.66 -34.80
C PRO A 399 6.70 13.69 -35.14
N GLU A 400 6.40 12.49 -35.62
CA GLU A 400 7.39 11.44 -35.88
C GLU A 400 8.25 11.73 -37.14
N ASN A 401 7.69 12.44 -38.13
CA ASN A 401 8.33 12.68 -39.43
C ASN A 401 8.49 14.18 -39.77
N LEU A 402 8.62 15.05 -38.77
CA LEU A 402 8.66 16.52 -38.96
C LEU A 402 9.71 17.01 -39.97
N PHE A 403 10.87 16.35 -40.05
CA PHE A 403 11.97 16.79 -40.92
C PHE A 403 11.68 16.51 -42.41
N ASP A 404 11.09 15.35 -42.70
CA ASP A 404 10.97 14.82 -44.06
C ASP A 404 9.61 15.17 -44.69
N ASP A 405 8.53 15.15 -43.91
CA ASP A 405 7.16 15.26 -44.44
C ASP A 405 6.62 16.70 -44.47
N GLN A 406 7.22 17.64 -43.72
CA GLN A 406 6.68 19.01 -43.57
C GLN A 406 7.47 20.05 -44.38
N THR A 407 6.75 20.89 -45.11
CA THR A 407 7.31 22.05 -45.82
C THR A 407 7.49 23.25 -44.88
N HIS A 408 8.30 24.22 -45.31
CA HIS A 408 8.49 25.47 -44.55
C HIS A 408 7.16 26.22 -44.34
N ASP A 409 6.32 26.33 -45.38
CA ASP A 409 5.03 27.03 -45.32
C ASP A 409 4.01 26.32 -44.41
N GLU A 410 4.00 24.99 -44.41
CA GLU A 410 3.17 24.19 -43.51
C GLU A 410 3.57 24.40 -42.04
N LEU A 411 4.87 24.38 -41.74
CA LEU A 411 5.38 24.64 -40.38
C LEU A 411 5.06 26.06 -39.92
N MET A 412 5.18 27.06 -40.80
CA MET A 412 4.75 28.43 -40.54
C MET A 412 3.26 28.47 -40.21
N SER A 413 2.42 27.80 -41.00
CA SER A 413 0.98 27.74 -40.79
C SER A 413 0.60 27.06 -39.48
N VAL A 414 1.26 25.95 -39.12
CA VAL A 414 1.08 25.23 -37.85
C VAL A 414 1.39 26.15 -36.67
N LEU A 415 2.56 26.78 -36.65
CA LEU A 415 2.99 27.65 -35.55
C LEU A 415 2.11 28.91 -35.43
N GLN A 416 1.71 29.51 -36.55
CA GLN A 416 0.77 30.63 -36.57
C GLN A 416 -0.60 30.23 -36.02
N SER A 417 -1.09 29.03 -36.38
CA SER A 417 -2.37 28.50 -35.85
C SER A 417 -2.28 28.29 -34.34
N CYS A 418 -1.13 27.83 -33.84
CA CYS A 418 -0.86 27.68 -32.41
C CYS A 418 -0.55 29.03 -31.71
N GLY A 419 -0.66 30.18 -32.39
CA GLY A 419 -0.41 31.49 -31.79
C GLY A 419 1.05 31.75 -31.39
N VAL A 420 2.01 30.97 -31.91
CA VAL A 420 3.43 31.19 -31.64
C VAL A 420 3.95 32.32 -32.53
N PRO A 421 4.66 33.32 -31.99
CA PRO A 421 5.23 34.39 -32.80
C PRO A 421 6.39 33.84 -33.67
N VAL A 422 6.24 33.98 -34.99
CA VAL A 422 7.23 33.50 -35.98
C VAL A 422 7.60 34.62 -36.96
N SER A 423 8.88 34.72 -37.32
CA SER A 423 9.37 35.63 -38.35
C SER A 423 9.32 34.96 -39.73
N PRO A 424 8.95 35.68 -40.81
CA PRO A 424 9.00 35.13 -42.17
C PRO A 424 10.43 34.74 -42.60
N ASP A 425 11.46 35.27 -41.95
CA ASP A 425 12.87 34.95 -42.24
C ASP A 425 13.39 33.72 -41.46
N SER A 426 12.56 33.10 -40.62
CA SER A 426 12.98 31.95 -39.81
C SER A 426 13.34 30.74 -40.68
N SER A 427 14.43 30.05 -40.36
CA SER A 427 14.82 28.86 -41.13
C SER A 427 13.87 27.68 -40.87
N LYS A 428 13.75 26.73 -41.83
CA LYS A 428 12.94 25.49 -41.63
C LYS A 428 13.33 24.76 -40.32
N ASN A 429 14.63 24.71 -40.00
CA ASN A 429 15.12 24.08 -38.76
C ASN A 429 14.68 24.81 -37.49
N GLU A 430 14.64 26.15 -37.50
CA GLU A 430 14.10 26.93 -36.38
C GLU A 430 12.61 26.65 -36.16
N LEU A 431 11.84 26.52 -37.26
CA LEU A 431 10.42 26.20 -37.18
C LEU A 431 10.20 24.80 -36.60
N ILE A 432 10.95 23.80 -37.09
CA ILE A 432 10.91 22.43 -36.54
C ILE A 432 11.25 22.46 -35.06
N HIS A 433 12.31 23.15 -34.65
CA HIS A 433 12.68 23.26 -33.25
C HIS A 433 11.56 23.85 -32.38
N ARG A 434 10.83 24.86 -32.87
CA ARG A 434 9.68 25.44 -32.16
C ARG A 434 8.52 24.46 -32.03
N VAL A 435 8.20 23.73 -33.08
CA VAL A 435 7.16 22.68 -33.04
C VAL A 435 7.55 21.57 -32.08
N CYS A 436 8.79 21.06 -32.17
CA CYS A 436 9.32 20.08 -31.23
C CYS A 436 9.26 20.61 -29.79
N SER A 437 9.60 21.87 -29.56
CA SER A 437 9.52 22.48 -28.24
C SER A 437 8.11 22.47 -27.65
N LEU A 438 7.08 22.78 -28.45
CA LEU A 438 5.68 22.70 -27.99
C LEU A 438 5.28 21.25 -27.70
N TYR A 439 5.61 20.33 -28.61
CA TYR A 439 5.28 18.90 -28.47
C TYR A 439 5.96 18.28 -27.24
N THR A 440 7.26 18.53 -27.07
CA THR A 440 8.05 18.09 -25.91
C THR A 440 7.55 18.72 -24.62
N HIS A 441 7.05 19.96 -24.64
CA HIS A 441 6.45 20.57 -23.45
C HIS A 441 5.20 19.81 -22.97
N ILE A 442 4.36 19.34 -23.89
CA ILE A 442 3.21 18.47 -23.54
C ILE A 442 3.70 17.10 -23.07
N GLN A 443 4.65 16.48 -23.78
CA GLN A 443 5.23 15.18 -23.42
C GLN A 443 5.82 15.19 -22.02
N ASN A 444 6.54 16.24 -21.63
CA ASN A 444 7.18 16.35 -20.32
C ASN A 444 6.17 16.46 -19.16
N GLY A 445 4.89 16.72 -19.47
CA GLY A 445 3.83 17.01 -18.51
C GLY A 445 3.90 18.45 -18.05
N GLN A 446 2.86 19.22 -18.36
CA GLN A 446 2.75 20.61 -17.91
C GLN A 446 2.62 20.66 -16.38
N ALA A 447 3.28 21.63 -15.74
CA ALA A 447 3.16 21.84 -14.31
C ALA A 447 1.72 22.20 -13.92
N THR A 448 1.21 21.52 -12.91
CA THR A 448 -0.17 21.68 -12.41
C THR A 448 -0.22 22.31 -11.02
N GLY A 449 0.86 22.13 -10.24
CA GLY A 449 1.04 22.71 -8.92
C GLY A 449 2.14 23.78 -8.84
N SER A 450 2.14 24.50 -7.72
CA SER A 450 3.23 25.42 -7.36
C SER A 450 4.53 24.67 -7.13
N GLN A 451 5.64 25.22 -7.61
CA GLN A 451 6.96 24.63 -7.41
C GLN A 451 7.26 24.46 -5.91
N PRO A 452 7.63 23.24 -5.46
CA PRO A 452 7.97 23.02 -4.05
C PRO A 452 9.31 23.65 -3.69
N PRO A 453 9.56 23.94 -2.40
CA PRO A 453 10.89 24.31 -1.92
C PRO A 453 11.93 23.25 -2.29
N HIS A 454 13.14 23.67 -2.70
CA HIS A 454 14.20 22.75 -3.16
C HIS A 454 14.65 21.69 -2.14
N HIS A 455 14.32 21.87 -0.86
CA HIS A 455 14.66 20.94 0.22
C HIS A 455 13.50 20.00 0.59
N MET A 456 12.44 19.96 -0.21
CA MET A 456 11.22 19.18 0.02
C MET A 456 10.72 18.52 -1.27
N THR A 457 10.02 17.41 -1.12
CA THR A 457 9.20 16.84 -2.21
C THR A 457 7.93 17.67 -2.47
N ALA A 458 7.23 17.43 -3.58
CA ALA A 458 5.99 18.15 -3.90
C ALA A 458 4.75 17.59 -3.20
N GLY A 459 4.91 16.54 -2.39
CA GLY A 459 3.85 15.93 -1.60
C GLY A 459 3.14 14.79 -2.32
N LYS A 460 1.80 14.78 -2.23
CA LYS A 460 0.95 13.66 -2.64
C LYS A 460 -0.24 14.10 -3.48
N LEU A 461 -0.56 13.33 -4.51
CA LEU A 461 -1.76 13.47 -5.33
C LEU A 461 -2.65 12.25 -5.10
N SER A 462 -3.88 12.47 -4.67
CA SER A 462 -4.86 11.40 -4.41
C SER A 462 -6.05 11.51 -5.36
N LYS A 463 -6.68 10.37 -5.65
CA LYS A 463 -7.98 10.28 -6.30
C LYS A 463 -9.02 9.77 -5.32
N LEU A 464 -10.16 10.44 -5.22
CA LEU A 464 -11.23 10.11 -4.27
C LEU A 464 -12.56 9.90 -5.00
N CYS A 465 -13.37 8.95 -4.53
CA CYS A 465 -14.77 8.90 -4.98
C CYS A 465 -15.61 9.99 -4.28
N PRO A 466 -16.85 10.26 -4.72
CA PRO A 466 -17.74 11.23 -4.07
C PRO A 466 -18.05 10.95 -2.60
N HIS A 467 -17.87 9.71 -2.14
CA HIS A 467 -18.00 9.34 -0.73
C HIS A 467 -16.72 9.64 0.08
N GLN A 468 -15.73 10.33 -0.49
CA GLN A 468 -14.46 10.71 0.15
C GLN A 468 -13.53 9.54 0.52
N VAL A 469 -13.78 8.38 -0.08
CA VAL A 469 -12.91 7.20 0.01
C VAL A 469 -11.77 7.34 -1.00
N VAL A 470 -10.52 7.13 -0.56
CA VAL A 470 -9.33 7.18 -1.41
C VAL A 470 -9.29 5.96 -2.33
N CYS A 471 -9.27 6.21 -3.63
CA CYS A 471 -9.21 5.18 -4.67
C CYS A 471 -7.77 4.93 -5.13
N GLY A 472 -6.84 5.85 -4.82
CA GLY A 472 -5.42 5.73 -5.12
C GLY A 472 -4.64 7.00 -4.79
N SER A 473 -3.34 6.87 -4.54
CA SER A 473 -2.44 7.98 -4.21
C SER A 473 -1.07 7.81 -4.88
N LYS A 474 -0.57 8.86 -5.51
CA LYS A 474 0.79 8.97 -6.07
C LYS A 474 1.61 9.98 -5.26
N TYR A 475 2.91 9.74 -5.16
CA TYR A 475 3.85 10.56 -4.40
C TYR A 475 4.83 11.25 -5.35
N MET A 476 4.92 12.57 -5.28
CA MET A 476 5.69 13.36 -6.24
C MET A 476 7.01 13.80 -5.62
N VAL A 477 8.11 13.43 -6.27
CA VAL A 477 9.47 13.83 -5.85
C VAL A 477 9.78 15.23 -6.37
N ARG A 478 9.45 15.48 -7.63
CA ARG A 478 9.53 16.76 -8.33
C ARG A 478 8.16 17.45 -8.30
N ASN A 479 8.08 18.64 -8.89
CA ASN A 479 6.82 19.38 -8.99
C ASN A 479 5.71 18.51 -9.63
N GLU A 480 4.47 18.74 -9.21
CA GLU A 480 3.32 18.07 -9.78
C GLU A 480 3.13 18.48 -11.25
N THR A 481 2.91 17.50 -12.11
CA THR A 481 2.61 17.70 -13.52
C THR A 481 1.43 16.85 -13.98
N ALA A 482 0.92 17.14 -15.18
CA ALA A 482 -0.14 16.36 -15.81
C ALA A 482 0.18 14.85 -15.89
N ARG A 483 1.46 14.48 -15.99
CA ARG A 483 1.91 13.08 -15.98
C ARG A 483 1.54 12.35 -14.69
N ASP A 484 1.53 13.03 -13.55
CA ASP A 484 1.18 12.39 -12.28
C ASP A 484 -0.25 11.88 -12.27
N HIS A 485 -1.17 12.67 -12.83
CA HIS A 485 -2.56 12.29 -13.00
C HIS A 485 -2.68 11.12 -13.98
N VAL A 486 -2.00 11.18 -15.12
CA VAL A 486 -2.02 10.13 -16.14
C VAL A 486 -1.46 8.81 -15.59
N ASP A 487 -0.31 8.85 -14.90
CA ASP A 487 0.29 7.70 -14.23
C ASP A 487 -0.69 7.06 -13.23
N LEU A 488 -1.35 7.88 -12.41
CA LEU A 488 -2.31 7.41 -11.41
C LEU A 488 -3.56 6.79 -12.04
N LEU A 489 -4.06 7.36 -13.14
CA LEU A 489 -5.18 6.82 -13.90
C LEU A 489 -4.81 5.53 -14.63
N LEU A 490 -3.65 5.45 -15.30
CA LEU A 490 -3.17 4.23 -15.97
C LEU A 490 -2.89 3.09 -15.01
N SER A 491 -2.43 3.42 -13.80
CA SER A 491 -2.20 2.46 -12.72
C SER A 491 -3.51 1.95 -12.09
N SER A 492 -4.64 2.58 -12.41
CA SER A 492 -5.97 2.16 -11.97
C SER A 492 -6.56 1.13 -12.93
N ARG A 493 -7.24 0.11 -12.39
CA ARG A 493 -7.86 -0.96 -13.18
C ARG A 493 -8.93 -0.45 -14.14
N PHE A 494 -9.69 0.56 -13.72
CA PHE A 494 -10.70 1.21 -14.52
C PHE A 494 -10.58 2.72 -14.38
N TRP A 495 -10.61 3.43 -15.51
CA TRP A 495 -10.74 4.89 -15.53
C TRP A 495 -12.18 5.27 -15.21
N PRO A 496 -12.41 6.28 -14.35
CA PRO A 496 -13.75 6.76 -14.08
C PRO A 496 -14.30 7.49 -15.32
N PRO A 497 -15.58 7.30 -15.70
CA PRO A 497 -16.28 8.12 -16.68
C PRO A 497 -15.97 9.61 -16.56
N VAL A 498 -15.98 10.15 -15.34
CA VAL A 498 -15.57 11.54 -15.09
C VAL A 498 -14.44 11.61 -14.08
N TYR A 499 -13.35 12.26 -14.46
CA TYR A 499 -12.23 12.63 -13.58
C TYR A 499 -12.20 14.14 -13.37
N ILE A 500 -12.35 14.60 -12.14
CA ILE A 500 -12.39 16.02 -11.79
C ILE A 500 -11.02 16.47 -11.28
N THR A 501 -10.41 17.48 -11.88
CA THR A 501 -9.07 17.99 -11.51
C THR A 501 -8.91 19.47 -11.89
N ASP A 502 -8.13 20.24 -11.14
CA ASP A 502 -7.81 21.65 -11.46
C ASP A 502 -6.97 21.79 -12.75
N ALA A 503 -6.40 20.70 -13.26
CA ALA A 503 -5.55 20.65 -14.45
C ALA A 503 -6.15 19.87 -15.63
N ALA A 504 -7.48 19.95 -15.82
CA ALA A 504 -8.20 19.06 -16.74
C ALA A 504 -7.66 19.05 -18.18
N GLN A 505 -7.43 20.24 -18.76
CA GLN A 505 -6.91 20.35 -20.12
C GLN A 505 -5.49 19.75 -20.21
N GLN A 506 -4.62 20.06 -19.25
CA GLN A 506 -3.24 19.60 -19.25
C GLN A 506 -3.17 18.06 -19.18
N VAL A 507 -4.00 17.44 -18.36
CA VAL A 507 -4.08 15.96 -18.25
C VAL A 507 -4.60 15.34 -19.54
N ALA A 508 -5.60 15.94 -20.18
CA ALA A 508 -6.15 15.43 -21.43
C ALA A 508 -5.13 15.53 -22.59
N LEU A 509 -4.49 16.69 -22.76
CA LEU A 509 -3.46 16.87 -23.80
C LEU A 509 -2.24 15.97 -23.56
N CYS A 510 -1.83 15.80 -22.31
CA CYS A 510 -0.76 14.87 -21.94
C CYS A 510 -1.13 13.42 -22.31
N THR A 511 -2.39 13.03 -22.09
CA THR A 511 -2.89 11.71 -22.49
C THR A 511 -2.92 11.54 -24.01
N ASP A 512 -3.41 12.54 -24.77
CA ASP A 512 -3.45 12.49 -26.24
C ASP A 512 -2.05 12.34 -26.86
N VAL A 513 -1.03 12.93 -26.24
CA VAL A 513 0.34 12.89 -26.75
C VAL A 513 1.09 11.63 -26.32
N LEU A 514 0.95 11.20 -25.06
CA LEU A 514 1.66 10.02 -24.53
C LEU A 514 0.97 8.71 -24.91
N TYR A 515 -0.36 8.71 -25.04
CA TYR A 515 -1.19 7.54 -25.28
C TYR A 515 -2.27 7.85 -26.34
N PRO A 516 -1.89 8.17 -27.59
CA PRO A 516 -2.80 8.69 -28.62
C PRO A 516 -3.95 7.73 -28.97
N GLU A 517 -3.69 6.41 -29.00
CA GLU A 517 -4.73 5.41 -29.25
C GLU A 517 -5.80 5.42 -28.14
N LEU A 518 -5.35 5.58 -26.89
CA LEU A 518 -6.23 5.61 -25.73
C LEU A 518 -7.07 6.89 -25.72
N GLY A 519 -6.47 8.06 -25.96
CA GLY A 519 -7.19 9.34 -26.07
C GLY A 519 -8.22 9.32 -27.21
N LEU A 520 -7.83 8.80 -28.38
CA LEU A 520 -8.72 8.66 -29.54
C LEU A 520 -9.93 7.77 -29.22
N GLN A 521 -9.74 6.67 -28.49
CA GLN A 521 -10.81 5.77 -28.09
C GLN A 521 -11.76 6.40 -27.06
N MET A 522 -11.23 7.16 -26.09
CA MET A 522 -12.01 7.70 -24.97
C MET A 522 -12.80 8.97 -25.31
N TRP A 523 -12.21 9.90 -26.06
CA TRP A 523 -12.83 11.19 -26.36
C TRP A 523 -12.60 11.69 -27.78
N GLY A 524 -11.89 10.92 -28.61
CA GLY A 524 -11.66 11.28 -30.00
C GLY A 524 -11.05 12.67 -30.15
N ARG A 525 -11.78 13.57 -30.82
CA ARG A 525 -11.32 14.94 -31.09
C ARG A 525 -11.62 15.95 -29.98
N ASN A 526 -12.34 15.54 -28.94
CA ASN A 526 -12.79 16.44 -27.88
C ASN A 526 -11.72 16.69 -26.81
N GLN A 527 -10.53 16.10 -26.91
CA GLN A 527 -9.41 16.36 -25.97
C GLN A 527 -9.86 16.27 -24.50
N GLY A 528 -10.62 15.22 -24.16
CA GLY A 528 -11.14 14.97 -22.82
C GLY A 528 -12.22 15.91 -22.29
N CYS A 529 -12.65 16.94 -23.04
CA CYS A 529 -13.72 17.84 -22.60
C CYS A 529 -15.10 17.47 -23.16
N PHE A 530 -16.15 18.20 -22.76
CA PHE A 530 -17.54 17.82 -23.07
C PHE A 530 -17.96 18.08 -24.53
N SER A 531 -17.35 19.06 -25.20
CA SER A 531 -17.66 19.44 -26.58
C SER A 531 -16.39 19.78 -27.36
N ASP A 532 -16.46 20.04 -28.66
CA ASP A 532 -15.25 20.35 -29.45
C ASP A 532 -14.53 21.61 -28.89
N PRO A 533 -13.28 21.52 -28.42
CA PRO A 533 -12.54 22.64 -27.81
C PRO A 533 -12.27 23.79 -28.77
N MET A 534 -12.43 23.58 -30.08
CA MET A 534 -12.30 24.61 -31.12
C MET A 534 -13.62 25.37 -31.37
N GLY A 535 -14.72 24.89 -30.78
CA GLY A 535 -16.07 25.41 -30.96
C GLY A 535 -16.53 26.34 -29.83
N LYS A 536 -17.84 26.39 -29.60
CA LYS A 536 -18.42 27.00 -28.41
C LYS A 536 -18.66 25.93 -27.35
N ALA A 537 -18.46 26.26 -26.08
CA ALA A 537 -18.79 25.36 -24.99
C ALA A 537 -20.31 25.08 -24.97
N GLU A 538 -20.68 23.80 -24.84
CA GLU A 538 -22.06 23.34 -24.86
C GLU A 538 -22.40 22.64 -23.54
N TYR A 539 -23.64 22.82 -23.10
CA TYR A 539 -24.17 22.08 -21.96
C TYR A 539 -24.55 20.68 -22.40
N VAL A 540 -24.12 19.66 -21.65
CA VAL A 540 -24.29 18.25 -21.95
C VAL A 540 -24.99 17.51 -20.82
N SER A 541 -25.50 16.31 -21.13
CA SER A 541 -25.98 15.34 -20.15
C SER A 541 -25.19 14.06 -20.34
N CYS A 542 -24.59 13.55 -19.26
CA CYS A 542 -23.75 12.36 -19.30
C CYS A 542 -24.57 11.14 -18.90
N GLU A 543 -24.96 10.31 -19.87
CA GLU A 543 -25.73 9.09 -19.64
C GLU A 543 -25.00 8.10 -18.71
N GLU A 544 -23.67 8.08 -18.75
CA GLU A 544 -22.80 7.27 -17.90
C GLU A 544 -22.95 7.59 -16.41
N LEU A 545 -23.30 8.82 -16.07
CA LEU A 545 -23.49 9.25 -14.69
C LEU A 545 -24.90 8.95 -14.17
N GLN A 546 -25.86 8.70 -15.05
CA GLN A 546 -27.22 8.39 -14.66
C GLN A 546 -27.31 6.98 -14.04
N ASP A 547 -28.24 6.80 -13.10
CA ASP A 547 -28.49 5.50 -12.47
C ASP A 547 -29.29 4.62 -13.42
N GLN A 548 -28.56 3.77 -14.15
CA GLN A 548 -29.14 2.77 -15.04
C GLN A 548 -28.91 1.36 -14.48
N LEU A 549 -29.96 0.53 -14.53
CA LEU A 549 -29.95 -0.87 -14.08
C LEU A 549 -29.21 -1.75 -15.11
N TYR A 550 -27.89 -1.69 -15.14
CA TYR A 550 -27.09 -2.56 -15.99
C TYR A 550 -26.84 -3.93 -15.32
N SER A 551 -27.06 -5.00 -16.09
CA SER A 551 -26.57 -6.34 -15.73
C SER A 551 -25.05 -6.34 -15.75
N VAL A 552 -24.42 -6.56 -14.59
CA VAL A 552 -22.97 -6.57 -14.44
C VAL A 552 -22.45 -7.96 -14.80
N ASP A 553 -21.95 -8.13 -16.02
CA ASP A 553 -21.07 -9.26 -16.36
C ASP A 553 -19.61 -8.77 -16.35
N LEU A 554 -18.81 -9.30 -15.42
CA LEU A 554 -17.36 -9.05 -15.33
C LEU A 554 -16.54 -9.99 -16.19
N MET A 555 -17.10 -11.13 -16.63
CA MET A 555 -16.43 -12.07 -17.52
C MET A 555 -16.38 -11.53 -18.96
N ALA A 556 -17.28 -10.61 -19.31
CA ALA A 556 -17.35 -9.94 -20.60
C ALA A 556 -16.48 -8.66 -20.71
N VAL A 557 -15.86 -8.19 -19.62
CA VAL A 557 -15.00 -6.98 -19.63
C VAL A 557 -13.55 -7.43 -19.79
N GLU A 558 -13.20 -7.88 -20.99
CA GLU A 558 -11.84 -8.33 -21.32
C GLU A 558 -10.85 -7.16 -21.49
N THR A 559 -11.33 -5.91 -21.62
CA THR A 559 -10.49 -4.73 -21.82
C THR A 559 -10.66 -3.65 -20.73
N PRO A 560 -9.57 -3.14 -20.11
CA PRO A 560 -9.61 -2.05 -19.10
C PRO A 560 -10.20 -0.73 -19.62
N GLN A 561 -10.37 -0.62 -20.94
CA GLN A 561 -10.78 0.58 -21.66
C GLN A 561 -12.29 0.84 -21.54
N VAL A 562 -13.10 -0.16 -21.21
CA VAL A 562 -14.56 -0.03 -21.04
C VAL A 562 -14.90 -0.06 -19.57
N HIS A 563 -15.69 0.93 -19.10
CA HIS A 563 -16.07 0.98 -17.70
C HIS A 563 -17.10 -0.12 -17.39
N PRO A 564 -16.91 -0.95 -16.35
CA PRO A 564 -17.67 -2.18 -16.17
C PRO A 564 -19.15 -1.95 -15.82
N VAL A 565 -19.48 -0.78 -15.25
CA VAL A 565 -20.85 -0.39 -14.88
C VAL A 565 -21.59 0.24 -16.04
N THR A 566 -20.95 1.15 -16.77
CA THR A 566 -21.62 1.96 -17.81
C THR A 566 -21.48 1.37 -19.20
N LYS A 567 -20.61 0.36 -19.36
CA LYS A 567 -20.28 -0.30 -20.63
C LYS A 567 -19.84 0.67 -21.74
N SER A 568 -19.41 1.87 -21.34
CA SER A 568 -18.97 2.94 -22.23
C SER A 568 -17.45 3.09 -22.20
N PRO A 569 -16.78 3.32 -23.34
CA PRO A 569 -15.38 3.74 -23.39
C PRO A 569 -15.20 5.25 -23.15
N SER A 570 -16.29 6.03 -23.15
CA SER A 570 -16.22 7.49 -23.07
C SER A 570 -15.74 7.97 -21.71
N ARG A 571 -14.81 8.94 -21.71
CA ARG A 571 -14.23 9.56 -20.52
C ARG A 571 -14.19 11.07 -20.67
N TRP A 572 -14.40 11.78 -19.57
CA TRP A 572 -14.27 13.22 -19.49
C TRP A 572 -13.35 13.62 -18.35
N ILE A 573 -12.47 14.56 -18.62
CA ILE A 573 -11.62 15.20 -17.62
C ILE A 573 -12.12 16.63 -17.46
N VAL A 574 -12.52 17.01 -16.26
CA VAL A 574 -13.25 18.26 -16.02
C VAL A 574 -12.65 19.08 -14.88
N SER A 575 -12.75 20.40 -14.98
CA SER A 575 -12.29 21.34 -13.97
C SER A 575 -13.41 21.70 -12.99
N PRO A 576 -13.08 21.92 -11.70
CA PRO A 576 -14.01 22.47 -10.72
C PRO A 576 -14.69 23.76 -11.20
N ALA A 577 -15.97 23.91 -10.86
CA ALA A 577 -16.73 25.13 -11.16
C ALA A 577 -16.08 26.35 -10.48
N GLY A 578 -16.03 27.49 -11.18
CA GLY A 578 -15.45 28.73 -10.65
C GLY A 578 -13.93 28.73 -10.47
N SER A 579 -13.21 27.71 -10.94
CA SER A 579 -11.74 27.68 -10.93
C SER A 579 -11.15 28.52 -12.07
N LEU A 580 -9.93 29.05 -11.88
CA LEU A 580 -9.17 29.75 -12.93
C LEU A 580 -8.97 28.88 -14.18
N SER A 581 -8.89 27.56 -13.99
CA SER A 581 -8.81 26.57 -15.07
C SER A 581 -10.10 26.53 -15.88
N ALA A 582 -11.27 26.52 -15.22
CA ALA A 582 -12.57 26.55 -15.88
C ALA A 582 -12.81 27.86 -16.67
N ASP A 583 -12.27 28.99 -16.21
CA ASP A 583 -12.36 30.27 -16.94
C ASP A 583 -11.48 30.28 -18.21
N ARG A 584 -10.28 29.69 -18.12
CA ARG A 584 -9.35 29.58 -19.26
C ARG A 584 -9.80 28.53 -20.28
N HIS A 585 -10.42 27.46 -19.80
CA HIS A 585 -10.78 26.29 -20.60
C HIS A 585 -12.26 25.91 -20.36
N PRO A 586 -13.19 26.72 -20.89
CA PRO A 586 -14.62 26.61 -20.54
C PRO A 586 -15.22 25.25 -20.88
N HIS A 587 -14.72 24.55 -21.90
CA HIS A 587 -15.22 23.24 -22.32
C HIS A 587 -14.98 22.13 -21.28
N HIS A 588 -13.99 22.30 -20.39
CA HIS A 588 -13.72 21.37 -19.29
C HIS A 588 -14.55 21.69 -18.05
N ASN A 589 -15.32 22.77 -18.01
CA ASN A 589 -16.02 23.18 -16.79
C ASN A 589 -17.08 22.15 -16.38
N MET A 590 -16.99 21.61 -15.17
CA MET A 590 -17.95 20.64 -14.65
C MET A 590 -19.40 21.17 -14.62
N ALA A 591 -19.59 22.49 -14.57
CA ALA A 591 -20.91 23.14 -14.60
C ALA A 591 -21.65 22.97 -15.96
N LEU A 592 -20.96 22.47 -16.99
CA LEU A 592 -21.59 22.13 -18.27
C LEU A 592 -22.34 20.80 -18.24
N CYS A 593 -22.29 20.04 -17.14
CA CYS A 593 -22.97 18.75 -17.03
C CYS A 593 -23.95 18.74 -15.87
N ARG A 594 -25.22 18.43 -16.18
CA ARG A 594 -26.31 18.40 -15.19
C ARG A 594 -26.06 17.41 -14.06
N GLU A 595 -25.59 16.22 -14.40
CA GLU A 595 -25.37 15.14 -13.44
C GLU A 595 -24.22 15.45 -12.47
N LEU A 596 -23.37 16.45 -12.77
CA LEU A 596 -22.28 16.86 -11.90
C LEU A 596 -22.66 17.96 -10.89
N GLU A 597 -23.82 18.59 -11.01
CA GLU A 597 -24.29 19.67 -10.11
C GLU A 597 -24.34 19.20 -8.65
N ALA A 598 -24.69 17.93 -8.41
CA ALA A 598 -24.77 17.35 -7.06
C ALA A 598 -23.41 17.26 -6.36
N TYR A 599 -22.30 17.28 -7.11
CA TYR A 599 -20.94 17.15 -6.57
C TYR A 599 -20.23 18.49 -6.39
N THR A 600 -20.79 19.61 -6.89
CA THR A 600 -20.11 20.92 -6.87
C THR A 600 -19.69 21.34 -5.46
N GLY A 601 -20.58 21.22 -4.47
CA GLY A 601 -20.25 21.59 -3.09
C GLY A 601 -19.12 20.74 -2.47
N LEU A 602 -19.08 19.44 -2.78
CA LEU A 602 -18.01 18.55 -2.35
C LEU A 602 -16.68 18.91 -3.03
N VAL A 603 -16.71 19.15 -4.34
CA VAL A 603 -15.50 19.52 -5.11
C VAL A 603 -14.93 20.83 -4.60
N GLU A 604 -15.79 21.83 -4.32
CA GLU A 604 -15.38 23.10 -3.72
C GLU A 604 -14.72 22.89 -2.35
N GLU A 605 -15.29 22.07 -1.46
CA GLU A 605 -14.69 21.74 -0.16
C GLU A 605 -13.32 21.04 -0.33
N LEU A 606 -13.21 20.12 -1.29
CA LEU A 606 -11.97 19.38 -1.55
C LEU A 606 -10.86 20.24 -2.18
N HIS A 607 -11.20 21.36 -2.82
CA HIS A 607 -10.26 22.27 -3.48
C HIS A 607 -10.08 23.60 -2.74
N SER A 608 -10.92 23.94 -1.76
CA SER A 608 -10.80 25.19 -1.02
C SER A 608 -9.52 25.21 -0.19
N ASN A 609 -8.61 26.14 -0.48
CA ASN A 609 -7.39 26.38 0.29
C ASN A 609 -7.67 27.08 1.63
N SER A 610 -8.63 26.59 2.42
CA SER A 610 -8.81 27.08 3.79
C SER A 610 -7.69 26.53 4.67
N ASP A 611 -6.46 26.98 4.41
CA ASP A 611 -5.28 26.88 5.27
C ASP A 611 -5.36 27.85 6.47
N LEU A 612 -6.57 28.29 6.85
CA LEU A 612 -6.76 29.22 7.94
C LEU A 612 -6.93 28.44 9.25
N GLU A 613 -5.81 28.39 9.98
CA GLU A 613 -5.70 28.24 11.43
C GLU A 613 -6.09 26.86 12.01
N ALA A 614 -5.19 25.89 11.85
CA ALA A 614 -5.13 24.70 12.70
C ALA A 614 -4.70 24.99 14.16
N ASP A 615 -4.66 26.25 14.59
CA ASP A 615 -4.40 26.70 15.97
C ASP A 615 -5.70 26.98 16.76
N GLY A 616 -6.87 26.85 16.13
CA GLY A 616 -8.18 27.13 16.72
C GLY A 616 -9.09 25.91 16.82
N LEU A 617 -8.59 24.73 17.16
CA LEU A 617 -9.46 23.60 17.52
C LEU A 617 -10.08 23.88 18.90
N THR A 618 -11.33 24.33 18.94
CA THR A 618 -12.17 24.14 20.13
C THR A 618 -12.25 22.64 20.41
N GLU A 619 -11.93 22.21 21.63
CA GLU A 619 -11.83 20.80 22.06
C GLU A 619 -13.12 19.94 21.89
N GLU A 620 -14.22 20.52 21.43
CA GLU A 620 -15.54 19.89 21.49
C GLU A 620 -16.00 19.16 20.21
N ALA A 621 -15.30 19.29 19.07
CA ALA A 621 -15.67 18.58 17.83
C ALA A 621 -14.46 17.93 17.12
N PRO A 622 -14.58 16.66 16.67
CA PRO A 622 -13.51 15.99 15.94
C PRO A 622 -13.24 16.67 14.59
N PRO A 623 -11.98 16.74 14.14
CA PRO A 623 -11.64 17.36 12.86
C PRO A 623 -12.29 16.62 11.69
N SER A 624 -12.66 17.34 10.63
CA SER A 624 -13.21 16.71 9.43
C SER A 624 -12.17 15.83 8.74
N VAL A 625 -12.61 14.77 8.05
CA VAL A 625 -11.74 13.86 7.30
C VAL A 625 -10.82 14.62 6.32
N ASN A 626 -11.36 15.66 5.68
CA ASN A 626 -10.62 16.51 4.74
C ASN A 626 -9.57 17.38 5.46
N ALA A 627 -9.88 17.94 6.63
CA ALA A 627 -8.93 18.70 7.42
C ALA A 627 -7.76 17.82 7.89
N VAL A 628 -8.04 16.59 8.33
CA VAL A 628 -7.01 15.61 8.70
C VAL A 628 -6.12 15.27 7.52
N ARG A 629 -6.70 14.96 6.35
CA ARG A 629 -5.94 14.57 5.16
C ARG A 629 -5.03 15.68 4.63
N ARG A 630 -5.39 16.95 4.84
CA ARG A 630 -4.64 18.14 4.40
C ARG A 630 -3.66 18.69 5.44
N ARG A 631 -3.62 18.09 6.64
CA ARG A 631 -2.71 18.52 7.71
C ARG A 631 -1.26 18.56 7.19
N ALA A 632 -0.60 19.67 7.45
CA ALA A 632 0.80 19.88 7.10
C ALA A 632 1.70 19.03 8.00
N LEU A 633 2.52 18.17 7.40
CA LEU A 633 3.46 17.31 8.10
C LEU A 633 4.74 17.15 7.28
N THR A 634 5.88 17.16 7.97
CA THR A 634 7.18 16.99 7.33
C THR A 634 7.90 15.80 7.91
N PHE A 635 8.44 14.96 7.03
CA PHE A 635 9.17 13.75 7.42
C PHE A 635 10.64 13.90 7.05
N ASP A 636 11.52 13.31 7.84
CA ASP A 636 12.96 13.18 7.59
C ASP A 636 13.35 11.77 7.10
N SER A 637 12.52 10.77 7.42
CA SER A 637 12.61 9.38 6.96
C SER A 637 11.68 9.12 5.77
N ALA A 638 12.26 8.62 4.67
CA ALA A 638 11.49 8.21 3.50
C ALA A 638 10.49 7.09 3.82
N ALA A 639 10.90 6.08 4.59
CA ALA A 639 10.03 4.98 4.97
C ALA A 639 8.81 5.47 5.77
N TYR A 640 9.03 6.34 6.75
CA TYR A 640 7.94 6.87 7.58
C TYR A 640 7.00 7.77 6.76
N TYR A 641 7.52 8.57 5.84
CA TYR A 641 6.70 9.37 4.92
C TYR A 641 5.72 8.51 4.11
N TYR A 642 6.22 7.45 3.45
CA TYR A 642 5.38 6.59 2.62
C TYR A 642 4.42 5.75 3.47
N LEU A 643 4.91 5.14 4.56
CA LEU A 643 4.09 4.31 5.45
C LEU A 643 2.99 5.12 6.13
N TYR A 644 3.28 6.33 6.60
CA TYR A 644 2.30 7.26 7.16
C TYR A 644 1.17 7.52 6.19
N ASN A 645 1.51 7.91 4.95
CA ASN A 645 0.50 8.28 3.97
C ASN A 645 -0.38 7.10 3.55
N ARG A 646 0.20 5.91 3.37
CA ARG A 646 -0.56 4.67 3.11
C ARG A 646 -1.49 4.34 4.28
N LEU A 647 -0.99 4.43 5.51
CA LEU A 647 -1.77 4.15 6.72
C LEU A 647 -2.93 5.14 6.88
N LEU A 648 -2.68 6.45 6.71
CA LEU A 648 -3.71 7.47 6.84
C LEU A 648 -4.81 7.31 5.78
N ASP A 649 -4.44 7.04 4.52
CA ASP A 649 -5.41 6.78 3.44
C ASP A 649 -6.30 5.57 3.78
N PHE A 650 -5.72 4.51 4.33
CA PHE A 650 -6.45 3.32 4.80
C PHE A 650 -7.37 3.64 5.98
N LEU A 651 -6.87 4.26 7.06
CA LEU A 651 -7.65 4.51 8.28
C LEU A 651 -8.86 5.41 8.01
N LEU A 652 -8.67 6.52 7.28
CA LEU A 652 -9.75 7.45 6.97
C LEU A 652 -10.79 6.84 6.04
N SER A 653 -10.34 6.10 5.02
CA SER A 653 -11.24 5.44 4.08
C SER A 653 -12.01 4.31 4.73
N ARG A 654 -11.37 3.53 5.60
CA ARG A 654 -12.02 2.46 6.35
C ARG A 654 -13.08 3.01 7.29
N GLU A 655 -12.86 4.16 7.93
CA GLU A 655 -13.88 4.80 8.77
C GLU A 655 -15.16 5.11 7.98
N VAL A 656 -15.01 5.67 6.79
CA VAL A 656 -16.15 5.90 5.88
C VAL A 656 -16.83 4.59 5.49
N VAL A 657 -16.06 3.56 5.12
CA VAL A 657 -16.61 2.26 4.71
C VAL A 657 -17.32 1.55 5.87
N SER A 658 -16.76 1.61 7.09
CA SER A 658 -17.40 1.07 8.29
C SER A 658 -18.73 1.76 8.58
N ALA A 659 -18.82 3.08 8.37
CA ALA A 659 -20.08 3.81 8.48
C ALA A 659 -21.10 3.37 7.41
N GLN A 660 -20.66 3.13 6.17
CA GLN A 660 -21.50 2.59 5.10
C GLN A 660 -22.00 1.18 5.44
N ILE A 661 -21.14 0.30 5.96
CA ILE A 661 -21.51 -1.05 6.39
C ILE A 661 -22.54 -0.98 7.53
N ALA A 662 -22.32 -0.14 8.54
CA ALA A 662 -23.25 0.04 9.65
C ALA A 662 -24.61 0.54 9.18
N GLN A 663 -24.65 1.45 8.19
CA GLN A 663 -25.89 1.92 7.58
C GLN A 663 -26.66 0.78 6.90
N VAL A 664 -25.99 -0.06 6.11
CA VAL A 664 -26.63 -1.21 5.45
C VAL A 664 -27.10 -2.23 6.49
N LEU A 665 -26.26 -2.57 7.49
CA LEU A 665 -26.62 -3.48 8.57
C LEU A 665 -27.87 -3.02 9.33
N SER A 666 -28.02 -1.71 9.55
CA SER A 666 -29.20 -1.16 10.24
C SER A 666 -30.50 -1.32 9.45
N ALA A 667 -30.40 -1.54 8.13
CA ALA A 667 -31.54 -1.75 7.24
C ALA A 667 -31.87 -3.24 7.01
N CYS A 668 -30.97 -4.16 7.38
CA CYS A 668 -31.15 -5.61 7.20
C CYS A 668 -32.28 -6.18 8.07
N GLN A 669 -33.07 -7.07 7.49
CA GLN A 669 -34.10 -7.85 8.17
C GLN A 669 -33.51 -9.13 8.79
N PRO A 670 -34.22 -9.79 9.74
CA PRO A 670 -33.82 -11.09 10.24
C PRO A 670 -33.65 -12.12 9.10
N GLY A 671 -32.52 -12.82 9.07
CA GLY A 671 -32.17 -13.75 7.99
C GLY A 671 -31.40 -13.11 6.83
N GLU A 672 -31.17 -11.80 6.84
CA GLU A 672 -30.34 -11.11 5.86
C GLU A 672 -28.91 -10.86 6.36
N VAL A 673 -27.94 -10.92 5.44
CA VAL A 673 -26.55 -10.57 5.70
C VAL A 673 -26.00 -9.60 4.67
N VAL A 674 -25.07 -8.76 5.11
CA VAL A 674 -24.35 -7.85 4.23
C VAL A 674 -23.28 -8.62 3.47
N ILE A 675 -23.28 -8.45 2.15
CA ILE A 675 -22.31 -9.04 1.25
C ILE A 675 -21.67 -7.96 0.37
N ARG A 676 -20.55 -8.30 -0.25
CA ARG A 676 -19.99 -7.50 -1.36
C ARG A 676 -20.30 -8.19 -2.69
N ASP A 677 -20.77 -7.41 -3.66
CA ASP A 677 -21.05 -7.90 -5.01
C ASP A 677 -19.75 -8.09 -5.82
N ALA A 678 -19.88 -8.46 -7.09
CA ALA A 678 -18.73 -8.70 -7.98
C ALA A 678 -17.86 -7.44 -8.20
N LEU A 679 -18.43 -6.24 -8.06
CA LEU A 679 -17.72 -4.96 -8.10
C LEU A 679 -17.29 -4.49 -6.70
N TYR A 680 -17.40 -5.35 -5.70
CA TYR A 680 -17.04 -5.08 -4.32
C TYR A 680 -17.92 -4.00 -3.63
N ARG A 681 -19.14 -3.78 -4.13
CA ARG A 681 -20.15 -2.88 -3.54
C ARG A 681 -20.97 -3.62 -2.49
N LEU A 682 -21.43 -2.91 -1.46
CA LEU A 682 -22.28 -3.46 -0.41
C LEU A 682 -23.67 -3.78 -0.97
N GLY A 683 -24.14 -4.97 -0.65
CA GLY A 683 -25.50 -5.45 -0.91
C GLY A 683 -25.98 -6.33 0.23
N VAL A 684 -27.19 -6.87 0.08
CA VAL A 684 -27.83 -7.74 1.09
C VAL A 684 -28.20 -9.07 0.43
N ALA A 685 -27.96 -10.17 1.13
CA ALA A 685 -28.36 -11.51 0.71
C ALA A 685 -29.14 -12.22 1.83
N GLN A 686 -30.09 -13.07 1.46
CA GLN A 686 -30.85 -13.90 2.40
C GLN A 686 -30.09 -15.21 2.69
N ILE A 687 -29.97 -15.55 3.97
CA ILE A 687 -29.54 -16.87 4.40
C ILE A 687 -30.78 -17.78 4.40
N ASN A 688 -30.86 -18.67 3.43
CA ASN A 688 -31.80 -19.78 3.49
C ASN A 688 -31.38 -20.70 4.65
N THR A 689 -32.11 -20.67 5.76
CA THR A 689 -31.89 -21.53 6.93
C THR A 689 -32.81 -22.76 6.94
N GLU A 690 -33.47 -23.07 5.82
CA GLU A 690 -34.35 -24.24 5.71
C GLU A 690 -33.60 -25.45 5.12
N ASN A 691 -33.48 -26.48 5.97
CA ASN A 691 -33.36 -27.93 5.70
C ASN A 691 -31.96 -28.57 5.61
N GLU A 692 -31.27 -28.68 6.76
CA GLU A 692 -30.39 -29.83 7.07
C GLU A 692 -30.99 -30.77 8.16
N GLU A 693 -32.21 -30.52 8.64
CA GLU A 693 -32.86 -31.36 9.69
C GLU A 693 -33.83 -32.42 9.13
N ASP A 694 -34.10 -32.46 7.82
CA ASP A 694 -35.12 -33.34 7.21
C ASP A 694 -34.57 -34.59 6.48
N GLU A 695 -33.25 -34.85 6.48
CA GLU A 695 -32.67 -36.04 5.81
C GLU A 695 -32.54 -37.30 6.69
N GLU A 696 -32.92 -37.27 7.97
CA GLU A 696 -32.86 -38.46 8.86
C GLU A 696 -34.22 -39.13 9.16
N GLU A 697 -35.36 -38.62 8.67
CA GLU A 697 -36.69 -39.22 8.91
C GLU A 697 -37.38 -39.75 7.62
N VAL A 698 -36.64 -40.47 6.77
CA VAL A 698 -37.26 -41.35 5.75
C VAL A 698 -36.65 -42.76 5.77
N GLU A 699 -36.45 -43.30 6.97
CA GLU A 699 -36.45 -44.75 7.19
C GLU A 699 -37.68 -45.11 8.03
N GLU A 700 -38.79 -45.43 7.35
CA GLU A 700 -39.83 -46.39 7.76
C GLU A 700 -41.18 -45.99 7.13
N THR A 701 -41.49 -46.55 5.95
CA THR A 701 -42.78 -47.19 5.66
C THR A 701 -42.83 -47.76 4.23
N GLY A 702 -42.61 -49.07 4.10
CA GLY A 702 -43.52 -49.96 3.36
C GLY A 702 -43.56 -49.95 1.82
N VAL A 703 -42.69 -50.75 1.20
CA VAL A 703 -42.97 -51.86 0.23
C VAL A 703 -44.08 -51.68 -0.84
N GLU A 704 -43.72 -51.75 -2.14
CA GLU A 704 -44.16 -52.82 -3.08
C GLU A 704 -43.46 -52.79 -4.46
N LEU A 705 -43.27 -53.98 -5.03
CA LEU A 705 -42.45 -54.34 -6.19
C LEU A 705 -43.05 -53.99 -7.57
N LYS A 706 -42.17 -53.76 -8.58
CA LYS A 706 -42.08 -54.42 -9.94
C LYS A 706 -41.22 -53.58 -10.89
N SER A 707 -40.02 -54.05 -11.28
CA SER A 707 -39.70 -54.79 -12.53
C SER A 707 -40.09 -54.08 -13.84
N ASP A 708 -39.12 -53.53 -14.58
CA ASP A 708 -38.73 -54.00 -15.93
C ASP A 708 -37.90 -52.98 -16.74
N LEU A 709 -36.68 -53.42 -17.08
CA LEU A 709 -35.93 -53.33 -18.35
C LEU A 709 -36.43 -52.39 -19.49
N LYS A 710 -35.52 -51.51 -19.96
CA LYS A 710 -34.95 -51.39 -21.34
C LYS A 710 -34.51 -49.95 -21.64
N GLU A 711 -33.23 -49.69 -21.89
CA GLU A 711 -32.54 -49.76 -23.20
C GLU A 711 -32.93 -48.62 -24.18
N GLU A 712 -31.91 -47.77 -24.44
CA GLU A 712 -31.45 -47.33 -25.77
C GLU A 712 -31.99 -46.07 -26.48
N LEU A 713 -31.03 -45.41 -27.17
CA LEU A 713 -31.08 -44.48 -28.33
C LEU A 713 -31.10 -42.96 -27.99
N VAL A 714 -30.02 -42.15 -28.14
CA VAL A 714 -29.00 -41.91 -29.20
C VAL A 714 -29.46 -40.90 -30.28
N LEU A 715 -28.57 -39.93 -30.57
CA LEU A 715 -28.44 -39.00 -31.71
C LEU A 715 -29.16 -37.64 -31.57
N ASP A 716 -28.53 -36.49 -31.78
CA ASP A 716 -27.20 -36.11 -32.34
C ASP A 716 -26.60 -34.92 -31.57
#